data_AF-A0A0A2J6R3-F1
#
_entry.id   AF-A0A0A2J6R3-F1
#
_cell.length_a   1.000
_cell.length_b   1.000
_cell.length_c   1.000
_cell.angle_alpha   90.00
_cell.angle_beta   90.00
_cell.angle_gamma   90.00
#
_symmetry.space_group_name_H-M   'P 1'
#
loop_
_entity.id
_entity.type
_entity.pdbx_description
1 polymer ?
#
loop_
_entity_poly.entity_id
_entity_poly.type
_entity_poly.pdbx_seq_one_letter_code
_entity_poly.pdbx_strand_id
1 'polypeptide(L)'
;MIRSIQAAQRLDSRGHPTVQVDLTTDKGKRAPTVTKLTSYTDADTFRAIVPSGASTGANEAIELRDGDNSAYGGKGVQKAVSNIGLVIGPALVQSGLKVDTHQKMIDDFLKNLDGTDNKSKLGANAILGVSMACVRAGAAHSGVPLYEFLRRESGAKKPFVMPVPFFNVLNGGVHSGNKMAFQETMIAPVGASSFTEAVQMGSEVYQQLKKVIVEKFGTSATGIGDEGGFAPPISQPHEALDLLVEAVYRAGYTDRIKFAIDPASSEFFRGGKYDIGFKDDKPNPQSSQQLAELYRSLLQNYPIVLLEDPFAETDWDSWTEFNKKCPVELVGDDLLVTNTRNVQEANAKRACNSMLLKINQIGTISEAIEAADLAFSFDWSVFLSHRSGETTDDFIADLVVGLRTGHLKSGAPCRVPGDALDLPPRAVRDILRVCLGAKEYRFLHESVIKRAPAVQSKLPSPSRYDAIARPNNRHSEAAIRSSLRVLVGSGIALKLADLLMTRFQGAPQKKTRTSLLRSPKFRLSISLSLLLLIHRLLYRFLIRLRANLRTDDAKPFRERNPRISRALTSRFAPAIGASLAGFALGICPQDQLRLTAAIYTGTRSLEFFFNVLDSEGWLDKRPWWFGSWLLMPISFAQLFHAFVFDRETTPNWFPKVILKLSPSYIQGRPESLPDNIAWPEKEEIVNSLASIADLRWPAFVSPILHPGDPNTLPSSVASISPITGPAHPAISSLSCALLHPNLPNCSTAFLHHILLSVPLLARFLTTVTLALSIPKFKSILLQPISSVNTISKRIITMTAVLSAAIGTAWGSVCLLNNNLPRTTLPTKRFFLSGALGGLPFLFLGNSRSTFLWFFRAAVDSAYKTGVKRGLWKGRKGGELLLFVLSWALMGSILEGNPEAVQGGGLRKALAWLRGDGFADPVDIAKRKLRRESKKPEGNEVTSQ
;
A
#
# COMPACT_ATOMS: atom_id res chain seq x y z
N MET A 1 -7.28 32.16 9.30
CA MET A 1 -8.42 32.99 8.85
C MET A 1 -9.29 32.19 7.89
N ILE A 2 -10.55 32.57 7.70
CA ILE A 2 -11.42 32.02 6.65
C ILE A 2 -10.96 32.59 5.30
N ARG A 3 -10.80 31.73 4.29
CA ARG A 3 -10.35 32.11 2.94
C ARG A 3 -11.46 32.07 1.91
N SER A 4 -12.27 31.02 1.96
CA SER A 4 -13.39 30.85 1.04
C SER A 4 -14.44 29.94 1.64
N ILE A 5 -15.70 30.21 1.30
CA ILE A 5 -16.84 29.36 1.65
C ILE A 5 -17.54 29.02 0.34
N GLN A 6 -17.70 27.74 0.08
CA GLN A 6 -18.42 27.22 -1.08
C GLN A 6 -19.56 26.34 -0.62
N ALA A 7 -20.61 26.27 -1.42
CA ALA A 7 -21.76 25.42 -1.13
C ALA A 7 -22.17 24.61 -2.35
N ALA A 8 -22.80 23.47 -2.10
CA ALA A 8 -23.34 22.62 -3.14
C ALA A 8 -24.61 21.91 -2.66
N GLN A 9 -25.49 21.61 -3.61
CA GLN A 9 -26.63 20.75 -3.36
C GLN A 9 -26.20 19.28 -3.29
N ARG A 10 -26.64 18.57 -2.26
CA ARG A 10 -26.51 17.11 -2.07
C ARG A 10 -27.88 16.48 -1.82
N LEU A 11 -27.94 15.17 -1.68
CA LEU A 11 -29.17 14.46 -1.33
C LEU A 11 -29.09 13.95 0.11
N ASP A 12 -30.20 14.03 0.83
CA ASP A 12 -30.39 13.43 2.15
C ASP A 12 -30.71 11.92 2.05
N SER A 13 -30.90 11.28 3.19
CA SER A 13 -31.22 9.84 3.33
C SER A 13 -32.52 9.41 2.66
N ARG A 14 -33.41 10.35 2.32
CA ARG A 14 -34.69 10.14 1.62
C ARG A 14 -34.59 10.45 0.13
N GLY A 15 -33.45 10.97 -0.33
CA GLY A 15 -33.23 11.38 -1.71
C GLY A 15 -33.73 12.80 -2.02
N HIS A 16 -34.04 13.62 -1.01
CA HIS A 16 -34.38 15.02 -1.20
C HIS A 16 -33.12 15.91 -1.21
N PRO A 17 -33.10 17.01 -1.96
CA PRO A 17 -31.98 17.95 -1.92
C PRO A 17 -31.72 18.55 -0.53
N THR A 18 -30.45 18.75 -0.18
CA THR A 18 -30.00 19.48 1.01
C THR A 18 -28.68 20.22 0.74
N VAL A 19 -28.24 21.07 1.67
CA VAL A 19 -27.08 21.95 1.55
C VAL A 19 -25.82 21.27 2.12
N GLN A 20 -24.74 21.25 1.33
CA GLN A 20 -23.37 21.00 1.78
C GLN A 20 -22.58 22.31 1.75
N VAL A 21 -21.77 22.58 2.76
CA VAL A 21 -20.85 23.71 2.84
C VAL A 21 -19.41 23.20 2.97
N ASP A 22 -18.50 23.76 2.18
CA ASP A 22 -17.05 23.57 2.27
C ASP A 22 -16.40 24.90 2.64
N LEU A 23 -15.80 24.97 3.83
CA LEU A 23 -15.08 26.15 4.34
C LEU A 23 -13.58 25.89 4.28
N THR A 24 -12.83 26.78 3.65
CA THR A 24 -11.36 26.70 3.59
C THR A 24 -10.72 27.78 4.44
N THR A 25 -9.67 27.41 5.18
CA THR A 25 -8.89 28.31 6.05
C THR A 25 -7.40 28.31 5.71
N ASP A 26 -6.62 29.16 6.38
CA ASP A 26 -5.16 29.05 6.41
C ASP A 26 -4.67 27.78 7.12
N LYS A 27 -3.45 27.31 6.80
CA LYS A 27 -2.81 26.12 7.42
C LYS A 27 -2.93 26.12 8.95
N GLY A 28 -3.70 25.18 9.50
CA GLY A 28 -3.91 25.01 10.94
C GLY A 28 -2.91 24.07 11.63
N LYS A 29 -2.74 24.20 12.96
CA LYS A 29 -1.99 23.25 13.79
C LYS A 29 -2.83 21.99 14.00
N ARG A 30 -2.56 20.91 13.26
CA ARG A 30 -3.36 19.68 13.38
C ARG A 30 -3.24 19.00 14.75
N ALA A 31 -4.39 18.68 15.32
CA ALA A 31 -4.49 17.67 16.36
C ALA A 31 -4.04 16.29 15.81
N PRO A 32 -3.42 15.43 16.63
CA PRO A 32 -3.22 14.03 16.27
C PRO A 32 -4.58 13.33 16.20
N THR A 33 -5.14 13.15 15.00
CA THR A 33 -6.42 12.49 14.81
C THR A 33 -6.31 11.01 15.14
N VAL A 34 -7.05 10.58 16.16
CA VAL A 34 -7.49 9.19 16.32
C VAL A 34 -8.57 8.96 15.26
N THR A 35 -8.27 8.08 14.30
CA THR A 35 -9.17 7.52 13.27
C THR A 35 -9.44 8.40 12.04
N LYS A 36 -9.10 7.82 10.87
CA LYS A 36 -9.06 8.41 9.53
C LYS A 36 -10.43 8.44 8.83
N LEU A 37 -11.51 8.66 9.58
CA LEU A 37 -12.90 8.53 9.13
C LEU A 37 -13.67 9.86 9.02
N THR A 38 -13.10 10.97 9.48
CA THR A 38 -13.76 12.27 9.45
C THR A 38 -13.62 12.98 8.09
N SER A 39 -14.64 13.77 7.73
CA SER A 39 -14.93 14.51 6.49
C SER A 39 -13.90 15.57 6.03
N TYR A 40 -12.60 15.30 6.17
CA TYR A 40 -11.53 16.16 5.66
C TYR A 40 -11.19 15.78 4.20
N THR A 41 -11.51 16.66 3.25
CA THR A 41 -11.29 16.41 1.82
C THR A 41 -9.89 16.84 1.34
N ASP A 42 -9.32 17.86 1.96
CA ASP A 42 -7.96 18.36 1.75
C ASP A 42 -7.44 19.07 3.01
N ALA A 43 -6.17 19.50 3.00
CA ALA A 43 -5.45 19.76 4.24
C ALA A 43 -6.03 20.84 5.17
N ASP A 44 -6.83 21.76 4.61
CA ASP A 44 -7.34 22.98 5.26
C ASP A 44 -8.82 23.28 4.90
N THR A 45 -9.57 22.27 4.41
CA THR A 45 -10.99 22.39 4.03
C THR A 45 -11.88 21.56 4.97
N PHE A 46 -12.94 22.20 5.48
CA PHE A 46 -13.88 21.67 6.47
C PHE A 46 -15.28 21.61 5.88
N ARG A 47 -15.89 20.43 5.93
CA ARG A 47 -17.19 20.17 5.32
C ARG A 47 -18.27 19.98 6.38
N ALA A 48 -19.44 20.54 6.11
CA ALA A 48 -20.69 20.24 6.81
C ALA A 48 -21.81 19.95 5.82
N ILE A 49 -22.73 19.03 6.16
CA ILE A 49 -23.96 18.77 5.41
C ILE A 49 -25.14 18.92 6.36
N VAL A 50 -26.16 19.67 5.93
CA VAL A 50 -27.30 20.01 6.77
C VAL A 50 -28.39 18.94 6.66
N PRO A 51 -28.98 18.48 7.78
CA PRO A 51 -30.10 17.55 7.75
C PRO A 51 -31.44 18.24 7.49
N SER A 52 -32.47 17.46 7.15
CA SER A 52 -33.82 17.96 6.85
C SER A 52 -34.91 17.12 7.51
N GLY A 53 -35.98 17.75 7.98
CA GLY A 53 -37.13 17.10 8.64
C GLY A 53 -38.17 16.50 7.68
N ALA A 54 -39.06 15.64 8.20
CA ALA A 54 -40.29 15.17 7.53
C ALA A 54 -41.52 15.81 8.15
N SER A 55 -41.69 15.60 9.46
CA SER A 55 -42.54 16.42 10.32
C SER A 55 -41.72 17.62 10.78
N THR A 56 -42.28 18.81 10.62
CA THR A 56 -41.67 20.09 10.99
C THR A 56 -42.69 20.88 11.78
N GLY A 57 -42.37 21.20 13.04
CA GLY A 57 -43.21 22.06 13.87
C GLY A 57 -43.44 23.42 13.21
N ALA A 58 -44.59 24.04 13.46
CA ALA A 58 -44.98 25.28 12.78
C ALA A 58 -44.04 26.46 13.10
N ASN A 59 -43.28 26.37 14.19
CA ASN A 59 -42.41 27.41 14.72
C ASN A 59 -40.90 27.18 14.44
N GLU A 60 -40.53 26.17 13.64
CA GLU A 60 -39.13 25.93 13.27
C GLU A 60 -38.54 27.09 12.43
N ALA A 61 -37.21 27.27 12.49
CA ALA A 61 -36.50 28.11 11.54
C ALA A 61 -36.68 27.57 10.10
N ILE A 62 -36.81 28.47 9.13
CA ILE A 62 -37.26 28.11 7.79
C ILE A 62 -36.15 27.44 6.99
N GLU A 63 -36.38 26.18 6.60
CA GLU A 63 -35.59 25.52 5.56
C GLU A 63 -35.95 26.10 4.18
N LEU A 64 -35.02 26.84 3.57
CA LEU A 64 -35.28 27.49 2.28
C LEU A 64 -35.24 26.49 1.13
N ARG A 65 -36.36 26.34 0.43
CA ARG A 65 -36.56 25.51 -0.77
C ARG A 65 -36.79 26.35 -2.03
N ASP A 66 -36.52 25.78 -3.20
CA ASP A 66 -36.64 26.47 -4.48
C ASP A 66 -38.10 26.66 -4.92
N GLY A 67 -38.99 25.70 -4.60
CA GLY A 67 -40.40 25.73 -4.97
C GLY A 67 -40.68 25.42 -6.45
N ASP A 68 -39.66 25.02 -7.21
CA ASP A 68 -39.79 24.65 -8.62
C ASP A 68 -40.21 23.18 -8.78
N ASN A 69 -41.49 22.94 -9.04
CA ASN A 69 -42.05 21.60 -9.21
C ASN A 69 -41.43 20.81 -10.39
N SER A 70 -40.75 21.48 -11.33
CA SER A 70 -40.07 20.81 -12.44
C SER A 70 -38.78 20.07 -12.03
N ALA A 71 -38.21 20.42 -10.86
CA ALA A 71 -36.97 19.83 -10.35
C ALA A 71 -37.14 19.33 -8.91
N TYR A 72 -36.82 18.05 -8.66
CA TYR A 72 -36.90 17.42 -7.34
C TYR A 72 -38.26 17.62 -6.63
N GLY A 73 -39.35 17.78 -7.39
CA GLY A 73 -40.69 18.01 -6.86
C GLY A 73 -40.81 19.27 -5.99
N GLY A 74 -40.12 20.37 -6.36
CA GLY A 74 -40.14 21.63 -5.61
C GLY A 74 -39.13 21.71 -4.47
N LYS A 75 -38.46 20.60 -4.13
CA LYS A 75 -37.57 20.49 -2.96
C LYS A 75 -36.11 20.86 -3.23
N GLY A 76 -35.79 21.48 -4.38
CA GLY A 76 -34.45 22.01 -4.66
C GLY A 76 -33.97 23.00 -3.59
N VAL A 77 -32.65 23.19 -3.47
CA VAL A 77 -32.01 24.10 -2.50
C VAL A 77 -31.00 25.05 -3.15
N GLN A 78 -31.14 25.32 -4.45
CA GLN A 78 -30.23 26.20 -5.19
C GLN A 78 -30.27 27.64 -4.68
N LYS A 79 -31.42 28.13 -4.19
CA LYS A 79 -31.52 29.44 -3.53
C LYS A 79 -30.63 29.52 -2.29
N ALA A 80 -30.72 28.52 -1.41
CA ALA A 80 -29.90 28.45 -0.19
C ALA A 80 -28.39 28.33 -0.52
N VAL A 81 -28.03 27.49 -1.50
CA VAL A 81 -26.65 27.36 -2.00
C VAL A 81 -26.13 28.69 -2.57
N SER A 82 -26.97 29.40 -3.32
CA SER A 82 -26.63 30.72 -3.89
C SER A 82 -26.44 31.78 -2.81
N ASN A 83 -27.29 31.79 -1.77
CA ASN A 83 -27.14 32.68 -0.62
C ASN A 83 -25.80 32.47 0.08
N ILE A 84 -25.32 31.23 0.20
CA ILE A 84 -24.00 30.95 0.79
C ILE A 84 -22.88 31.51 -0.10
N GLY A 85 -22.89 31.23 -1.39
CA GLY A 85 -21.81 31.62 -2.30
C GLY A 85 -21.76 33.13 -2.60
N LEU A 86 -22.91 33.80 -2.67
CA LEU A 86 -23.03 35.18 -3.13
C LEU A 86 -23.18 36.20 -2.00
N VAL A 87 -23.71 35.80 -0.84
CA VAL A 87 -24.01 36.72 0.27
C VAL A 87 -23.20 36.37 1.51
N ILE A 88 -23.39 35.17 2.08
CA ILE A 88 -22.77 34.79 3.36
C ILE A 88 -21.25 34.68 3.23
N GLY A 89 -20.77 33.96 2.23
CA GLY A 89 -19.34 33.68 2.01
C GLY A 89 -18.49 34.95 1.92
N PRO A 90 -18.79 35.87 0.99
CA PRO A 90 -18.07 37.13 0.87
C PRO A 90 -18.13 37.98 2.15
N ALA A 91 -19.32 38.11 2.76
CA ALA A 91 -19.51 38.94 3.95
C ALA A 91 -18.73 38.39 5.15
N LEU A 92 -18.76 37.07 5.38
CA LEU A 92 -18.06 36.45 6.50
C LEU A 92 -16.53 36.48 6.31
N VAL A 93 -16.03 36.29 5.09
CA VAL A 93 -14.59 36.45 4.78
C VAL A 93 -14.14 37.89 5.03
N GLN A 94 -14.93 38.89 4.61
CA GLN A 94 -14.62 40.30 4.81
C GLN A 94 -14.66 40.72 6.28
N SER A 95 -15.50 40.08 7.11
CA SER A 95 -15.59 40.37 8.55
C SER A 95 -14.28 40.14 9.32
N GLY A 96 -13.38 39.29 8.81
CA GLY A 96 -12.11 38.96 9.45
C GLY A 96 -12.24 38.13 10.74
N LEU A 97 -13.43 37.59 11.02
CA LEU A 97 -13.67 36.73 12.18
C LEU A 97 -12.84 35.44 12.13
N LYS A 98 -12.48 34.93 13.32
CA LYS A 98 -11.57 33.80 13.49
C LYS A 98 -12.35 32.59 14.02
N VAL A 99 -12.25 31.47 13.32
CA VAL A 99 -12.99 30.24 13.63
C VAL A 99 -12.60 29.59 14.95
N ASP A 100 -11.39 29.84 15.47
CA ASP A 100 -10.86 29.23 16.70
C ASP A 100 -11.24 29.99 17.99
N THR A 101 -11.64 31.26 17.89
CA THR A 101 -11.95 32.09 19.08
C THR A 101 -13.29 32.81 19.03
N HIS A 102 -13.95 32.90 17.87
CA HIS A 102 -15.10 33.78 17.66
C HIS A 102 -16.37 33.04 17.20
N GLN A 103 -16.59 31.78 17.58
CA GLN A 103 -17.76 31.01 17.11
C GLN A 103 -19.09 31.73 17.39
N LYS A 104 -19.29 32.23 18.62
CA LYS A 104 -20.48 33.01 18.95
C LYS A 104 -20.64 34.27 18.08
N MET A 105 -19.55 35.01 17.86
CA MET A 105 -19.59 36.20 17.00
C MET A 105 -19.86 35.86 15.53
N ILE A 106 -19.39 34.70 15.06
CA ILE A 106 -19.69 34.19 13.71
C ILE A 106 -21.19 33.92 13.59
N ASP A 107 -21.78 33.20 14.54
CA ASP A 107 -23.21 32.89 14.51
C ASP A 107 -24.07 34.15 14.66
N ASP A 108 -23.69 35.09 15.55
CA ASP A 108 -24.35 36.39 15.69
C ASP A 108 -24.25 37.22 14.39
N PHE A 109 -23.10 37.17 13.70
CA PHE A 109 -22.93 37.80 12.39
C PHE A 109 -23.86 37.19 11.33
N LEU A 110 -23.97 35.86 11.28
CA LEU A 110 -24.86 35.16 10.34
C LEU A 110 -26.34 35.49 10.60
N LYS A 111 -26.74 35.54 11.87
CA LYS A 111 -28.10 35.94 12.28
C LYS A 111 -28.41 37.37 11.86
N ASN A 112 -27.50 38.31 12.12
CA ASN A 112 -27.69 39.71 11.77
C ASN A 112 -27.70 39.95 10.26
N LEU A 113 -26.94 39.15 9.49
CA LEU A 113 -26.92 39.22 8.03
C LEU A 113 -28.26 38.79 7.41
N ASP A 114 -28.91 37.78 8.01
CA ASP A 114 -30.27 37.38 7.66
C ASP A 114 -31.29 38.44 8.11
N GLY A 115 -31.26 38.82 9.38
CA GLY A 115 -32.10 39.88 9.95
C GLY A 115 -33.56 39.51 10.17
N THR A 116 -33.93 38.23 10.08
CA THR A 116 -35.28 37.73 10.40
C THR A 116 -35.26 36.78 11.59
N ASP A 117 -36.33 36.74 12.37
CA ASP A 117 -36.42 35.91 13.59
C ASP A 117 -36.32 34.41 13.28
N ASN A 118 -36.86 33.99 12.13
CA ASN A 118 -36.96 32.59 11.71
C ASN A 118 -35.98 32.21 10.57
N LYS A 119 -34.98 33.05 10.28
CA LYS A 119 -33.93 32.79 9.27
C LYS A 119 -34.48 32.60 7.85
N SER A 120 -35.60 33.25 7.53
CA SER A 120 -36.36 33.06 6.30
C SER A 120 -35.76 33.73 5.06
N LYS A 121 -34.92 34.75 5.23
CA LYS A 121 -34.34 35.50 4.11
C LYS A 121 -33.20 34.73 3.43
N LEU A 122 -32.27 34.20 4.22
CA LEU A 122 -31.12 33.43 3.73
C LEU A 122 -31.36 31.92 3.79
N GLY A 123 -32.22 31.47 4.70
CA GLY A 123 -32.52 30.06 4.97
C GLY A 123 -31.73 29.52 6.16
N ALA A 124 -32.42 28.86 7.09
CA ALA A 124 -31.79 28.20 8.24
C ALA A 124 -30.79 27.11 7.79
N ASN A 125 -31.09 26.43 6.69
CA ASN A 125 -30.20 25.46 6.06
C ASN A 125 -28.93 26.08 5.45
N ALA A 126 -28.97 27.33 4.99
CA ALA A 126 -27.78 28.04 4.54
C ALA A 126 -26.88 28.43 5.72
N ILE A 127 -27.49 29.01 6.76
CA ILE A 127 -26.80 29.52 7.94
C ILE A 127 -26.17 28.39 8.75
N LEU A 128 -26.93 27.31 9.01
CA LEU A 128 -26.45 26.17 9.80
C LEU A 128 -25.24 25.49 9.16
N GLY A 129 -25.25 25.31 7.84
CA GLY A 129 -24.14 24.68 7.12
C GLY A 129 -22.83 25.46 7.29
N VAL A 130 -22.90 26.79 7.27
CA VAL A 130 -21.73 27.66 7.52
C VAL A 130 -21.31 27.61 8.99
N SER A 131 -22.26 27.65 9.93
CA SER A 131 -22.02 27.53 11.36
C SER A 131 -21.27 26.24 11.71
N MET A 132 -21.77 25.07 11.26
CA MET A 132 -21.13 23.76 11.47
C MET A 132 -19.72 23.68 10.87
N ALA A 133 -19.53 24.20 9.65
CA ALA A 133 -18.23 24.21 9.00
C ALA A 133 -17.21 25.10 9.74
N CYS A 134 -17.66 26.23 10.31
CA CYS A 134 -16.84 27.10 11.16
C CYS A 134 -16.40 26.38 12.43
N VAL A 135 -17.29 25.67 13.13
CA VAL A 135 -16.93 24.91 14.35
C VAL A 135 -15.88 23.84 14.04
N ARG A 136 -16.04 23.09 12.93
CA ARG A 136 -15.04 22.09 12.51
C ARG A 136 -13.68 22.71 12.22
N ALA A 137 -13.67 23.88 11.57
CA ALA A 137 -12.46 24.64 11.32
C ALA A 137 -11.83 25.14 12.64
N GLY A 138 -12.64 25.62 13.58
CA GLY A 138 -12.21 26.08 14.90
C GLY A 138 -11.54 24.99 15.72
N ALA A 139 -12.13 23.79 15.75
CA ALA A 139 -11.54 22.63 16.41
C ALA A 139 -10.17 22.27 15.84
N ALA A 140 -10.05 22.25 14.51
CA ALA A 140 -8.81 21.93 13.82
C ALA A 140 -7.72 22.99 14.02
N HIS A 141 -8.06 24.28 14.03
CA HIS A 141 -7.12 25.38 14.32
C HIS A 141 -6.66 25.37 15.77
N SER A 142 -7.55 25.00 16.68
CA SER A 142 -7.26 24.83 18.11
C SER A 142 -6.45 23.57 18.44
N GLY A 143 -6.21 22.69 17.47
CA GLY A 143 -5.47 21.44 17.66
C GLY A 143 -6.17 20.45 18.59
N VAL A 144 -7.51 20.45 18.63
CA VAL A 144 -8.32 19.55 19.46
C VAL A 144 -9.39 18.79 18.65
N PRO A 145 -9.88 17.65 19.15
CA PRO A 145 -11.07 16.99 18.58
C PRO A 145 -12.32 17.90 18.64
N LEU A 146 -13.27 17.67 17.74
CA LEU A 146 -14.49 18.47 17.61
C LEU A 146 -15.32 18.46 18.91
N TYR A 147 -15.53 17.31 19.55
CA TYR A 147 -16.23 17.24 20.84
C TYR A 147 -15.57 18.07 21.96
N GLU A 148 -14.24 18.18 21.99
CA GLU A 148 -13.54 18.99 23.01
C GLU A 148 -13.63 20.48 22.68
N PHE A 149 -13.65 20.85 21.40
CA PHE A 149 -13.94 22.23 20.99
C PHE A 149 -15.36 22.63 21.38
N LEU A 150 -16.37 21.79 21.06
CA LEU A 150 -17.76 22.01 21.45
C LEU A 150 -17.94 22.10 22.97
N ARG A 151 -17.22 21.29 23.75
CA ARG A 151 -17.18 21.39 25.23
C ARG A 151 -16.62 22.73 25.73
N ARG A 152 -15.69 23.34 25.00
CA ARG A 152 -15.15 24.67 25.35
C ARG A 152 -16.18 25.75 25.06
N GLU A 153 -16.83 25.66 23.90
CA GLU A 153 -17.88 26.61 23.50
C GLU A 153 -19.10 26.54 24.44
N SER A 154 -19.52 25.35 24.89
CA SER A 154 -20.63 25.19 25.84
C SER A 154 -20.26 25.36 27.30
N GLY A 155 -18.97 25.40 27.64
CA GLY A 155 -18.53 25.38 29.04
C GLY A 155 -18.82 24.07 29.79
N ALA A 156 -19.23 23.00 29.11
CA ALA A 156 -19.56 21.73 29.73
C ALA A 156 -18.40 21.15 30.56
N LYS A 157 -18.72 20.55 31.72
CA LYS A 157 -17.73 20.05 32.68
C LYS A 157 -17.13 18.71 32.26
N LYS A 158 -15.94 18.40 32.77
CA LYS A 158 -15.33 17.05 32.70
C LYS A 158 -15.73 16.22 33.93
N PRO A 159 -15.71 14.87 33.87
CA PRO A 159 -15.39 14.04 32.70
C PRO A 159 -16.47 14.08 31.61
N PHE A 160 -16.09 13.75 30.37
CA PHE A 160 -17.03 13.53 29.28
C PHE A 160 -17.99 12.39 29.61
N VAL A 161 -19.20 12.46 29.05
CA VAL A 161 -20.23 11.42 29.16
C VAL A 161 -20.53 10.89 27.77
N MET A 162 -20.38 9.58 27.59
CA MET A 162 -20.86 8.91 26.39
C MET A 162 -22.38 8.74 26.50
N PRO A 163 -23.14 9.03 25.44
CA PRO A 163 -24.60 8.96 25.51
C PRO A 163 -25.10 7.52 25.50
N VAL A 164 -26.26 7.27 26.11
CA VAL A 164 -27.06 6.10 25.79
C VAL A 164 -27.69 6.32 24.41
N PRO A 165 -27.48 5.41 23.43
CA PRO A 165 -28.14 5.51 22.14
C PRO A 165 -29.60 5.02 22.25
N PHE A 166 -30.53 5.84 21.76
CA PHE A 166 -31.94 5.51 21.62
C PHE A 166 -32.16 5.13 20.16
N PHE A 167 -32.29 3.83 19.92
CA PHE A 167 -32.44 3.29 18.58
C PHE A 167 -33.91 3.22 18.20
N ASN A 168 -34.32 3.99 17.19
CA ASN A 168 -35.66 3.88 16.60
C ASN A 168 -35.77 2.58 15.79
N VAL A 169 -36.42 1.55 16.34
CA VAL A 169 -36.42 0.19 15.78
C VAL A 169 -37.75 -0.22 15.16
N LEU A 170 -38.84 0.49 15.48
CA LEU A 170 -40.16 0.34 14.86
C LEU A 170 -40.71 1.72 14.50
N ASN A 171 -41.17 1.86 13.26
CA ASN A 171 -41.71 3.09 12.73
C ASN A 171 -43.22 2.96 12.53
N GLY A 172 -43.95 4.01 12.92
CA GLY A 172 -45.37 4.24 12.62
C GLY A 172 -45.55 5.65 12.04
N GLY A 173 -46.65 6.32 12.38
CA GLY A 173 -46.90 7.72 12.05
C GLY A 173 -46.70 8.06 10.57
N VAL A 174 -46.17 9.24 10.26
CA VAL A 174 -45.85 9.63 8.87
C VAL A 174 -44.56 8.99 8.33
N HIS A 175 -43.77 8.33 9.18
CA HIS A 175 -42.51 7.68 8.84
C HIS A 175 -42.66 6.27 8.24
N SER A 176 -43.89 5.77 8.09
CA SER A 176 -44.16 4.44 7.53
C SER A 176 -45.53 4.34 6.86
N GLY A 177 -45.77 3.25 6.13
CA GLY A 177 -47.07 2.96 5.48
C GLY A 177 -48.04 2.10 6.29
N ASN A 178 -47.74 1.76 7.56
CA ASN A 178 -48.63 0.95 8.39
C ASN A 178 -49.77 1.79 9.02
N LYS A 179 -50.63 1.18 9.83
CA LYS A 179 -51.78 1.85 10.47
C LYS A 179 -51.43 2.47 11.83
N MET A 180 -50.24 2.20 12.35
CA MET A 180 -49.78 2.67 13.65
C MET A 180 -49.69 4.21 13.69
N ALA A 181 -50.36 4.82 14.66
CA ALA A 181 -50.35 6.28 14.78
C ALA A 181 -49.05 6.85 15.35
N PHE A 182 -48.45 6.20 16.36
CA PHE A 182 -47.21 6.71 16.97
C PHE A 182 -46.04 6.57 16.00
N GLN A 183 -45.23 7.61 15.93
CA GLN A 183 -44.18 7.73 14.93
C GLN A 183 -43.00 6.80 15.19
N GLU A 184 -42.54 6.70 16.43
CA GLU A 184 -41.35 5.94 16.77
C GLU A 184 -41.49 5.12 18.05
N THR A 185 -40.93 3.92 18.02
CA THR A 185 -40.76 3.08 19.20
C THR A 185 -39.29 2.64 19.27
N MET A 186 -38.63 3.09 20.34
CA MET A 186 -37.18 3.02 20.49
C MET A 186 -36.76 2.03 21.59
N ILE A 187 -35.55 1.50 21.45
CA ILE A 187 -34.84 0.77 22.51
C ILE A 187 -33.65 1.58 23.02
N ALA A 188 -33.42 1.55 24.33
CA ALA A 188 -32.38 2.27 25.03
C ALA A 188 -31.55 1.29 25.91
N PRO A 189 -30.32 0.92 25.50
CA PRO A 189 -29.46 0.00 26.25
C PRO A 189 -28.81 0.61 27.50
N VAL A 190 -29.62 1.07 28.46
CA VAL A 190 -29.17 1.77 29.68
C VAL A 190 -28.30 0.91 30.60
N GLY A 191 -28.41 -0.41 30.54
CA GLY A 191 -27.64 -1.35 31.36
C GLY A 191 -26.25 -1.68 30.80
N ALA A 192 -25.84 -1.06 29.69
CA ALA A 192 -24.53 -1.24 29.08
C ALA A 192 -23.41 -0.58 29.91
N SER A 193 -22.25 -1.23 29.98
CA SER A 193 -21.04 -0.71 30.65
C SER A 193 -20.22 0.24 29.78
N SER A 194 -20.49 0.28 28.48
CA SER A 194 -19.82 1.14 27.50
C SER A 194 -20.71 1.42 26.30
N PHE A 195 -20.41 2.49 25.56
CA PHE A 195 -21.11 2.81 24.31
C PHE A 195 -21.02 1.66 23.28
N THR A 196 -19.87 0.99 23.19
CA THR A 196 -19.68 -0.16 22.30
C THR A 196 -20.61 -1.32 22.66
N GLU A 197 -20.76 -1.62 23.95
CA GLU A 197 -21.70 -2.63 24.41
C GLU A 197 -23.15 -2.20 24.15
N ALA A 198 -23.49 -0.91 24.33
CA ALA A 198 -24.82 -0.40 24.03
C ALA A 198 -25.19 -0.59 22.54
N VAL A 199 -24.26 -0.28 21.63
CA VAL A 199 -24.44 -0.50 20.18
C VAL A 199 -24.59 -1.99 19.86
N GLN A 200 -23.80 -2.86 20.50
CA GLN A 200 -23.93 -4.31 20.32
C GLN A 200 -25.32 -4.80 20.75
N MET A 201 -25.75 -4.43 21.96
CA MET A 201 -27.07 -4.79 22.51
C MET A 201 -28.20 -4.32 21.59
N GLY A 202 -28.16 -3.05 21.14
CA GLY A 202 -29.15 -2.50 20.21
C GLY A 202 -29.19 -3.24 18.87
N SER A 203 -28.03 -3.58 18.30
CA SER A 203 -27.94 -4.32 17.04
C SER A 203 -28.48 -5.75 17.14
N GLU A 204 -28.15 -6.45 18.22
CA GLU A 204 -28.62 -7.82 18.46
C GLU A 204 -30.14 -7.85 18.66
N VAL A 205 -30.70 -6.92 19.43
CA VAL A 205 -32.16 -6.78 19.58
C VAL A 205 -32.81 -6.44 18.24
N TYR A 206 -32.26 -5.52 17.45
CA TYR A 206 -32.80 -5.19 16.14
C TYR A 206 -32.84 -6.41 15.19
N GLN A 207 -31.82 -7.27 15.23
CA GLN A 207 -31.80 -8.52 14.46
C GLN A 207 -32.81 -9.55 14.98
N GLN A 208 -33.01 -9.65 16.30
CA GLN A 208 -34.04 -10.52 16.86
C GLN A 208 -35.44 -10.00 16.55
N LEU A 209 -35.67 -8.70 16.65
CA LEU A 209 -36.91 -8.04 16.27
C LEU A 209 -37.28 -8.34 14.82
N LYS A 210 -36.30 -8.29 13.91
CA LYS A 210 -36.52 -8.72 12.51
C LYS A 210 -37.07 -10.14 12.43
N LYS A 211 -36.50 -11.10 13.18
CA LYS A 211 -36.96 -12.50 13.17
C LYS A 211 -38.37 -12.63 13.75
N VAL A 212 -38.65 -11.96 14.85
CA VAL A 212 -39.99 -11.92 15.47
C VAL A 212 -41.02 -11.40 14.47
N ILE A 213 -40.70 -10.33 13.74
CA ILE A 213 -41.57 -9.76 12.69
C ILE A 213 -41.78 -10.76 11.55
N VAL A 214 -40.72 -11.42 11.07
CA VAL A 214 -40.82 -12.43 10.00
C VAL A 214 -41.70 -13.60 10.44
N GLU A 215 -41.54 -14.07 11.67
CA GLU A 215 -42.34 -15.18 12.23
C GLU A 215 -43.82 -14.80 12.36
N LYS A 216 -44.13 -13.58 12.81
CA LYS A 216 -45.51 -13.14 13.07
C LYS A 216 -46.25 -12.63 11.84
N PHE A 217 -45.56 -11.91 10.95
CA PHE A 217 -46.18 -11.18 9.83
C PHE A 217 -45.61 -11.54 8.45
N GLY A 218 -44.62 -12.43 8.39
CA GLY A 218 -43.96 -12.84 7.16
C GLY A 218 -42.83 -11.89 6.71
N THR A 219 -42.03 -12.36 5.75
CA THR A 219 -40.81 -11.66 5.30
C THR A 219 -41.07 -10.26 4.74
N SER A 220 -42.22 -10.03 4.10
CA SER A 220 -42.60 -8.73 3.52
C SER A 220 -42.80 -7.64 4.57
N ALA A 221 -43.07 -8.00 5.83
CA ALA A 221 -43.26 -7.04 6.93
C ALA A 221 -41.94 -6.45 7.48
N THR A 222 -40.79 -6.83 6.90
CA THR A 222 -39.46 -6.31 7.29
C THR A 222 -39.01 -5.08 6.48
N GLY A 223 -39.95 -4.43 5.78
CA GLY A 223 -39.71 -3.10 5.20
C GLY A 223 -39.31 -2.10 6.29
N ILE A 224 -38.43 -1.16 5.96
CA ILE A 224 -37.92 -0.16 6.89
C ILE A 224 -38.47 1.22 6.55
N GLY A 225 -38.74 2.03 7.57
CA GLY A 225 -39.09 3.44 7.41
C GLY A 225 -37.87 4.33 7.14
N ASP A 226 -38.10 5.65 7.14
CA ASP A 226 -37.07 6.66 6.84
C ASP A 226 -35.85 6.57 7.77
N GLU A 227 -36.06 6.19 9.03
CA GLU A 227 -35.02 6.12 10.07
C GLU A 227 -34.46 4.72 10.32
N GLY A 228 -34.84 3.75 9.47
CA GLY A 228 -34.30 2.39 9.50
C GLY A 228 -35.04 1.41 10.41
N GLY A 229 -35.96 1.85 11.27
CA GLY A 229 -36.83 0.96 12.03
C GLY A 229 -37.81 0.21 11.11
N PHE A 230 -38.26 -0.98 11.54
CA PHE A 230 -39.19 -1.79 10.75
C PHE A 230 -40.61 -1.18 10.76
N ALA A 231 -41.36 -1.42 9.69
CA ALA A 231 -42.75 -0.98 9.57
C ALA A 231 -43.70 -2.19 9.40
N PRO A 232 -43.86 -3.05 10.43
CA PRO A 232 -44.78 -4.17 10.36
C PRO A 232 -46.24 -3.69 10.29
N PRO A 233 -47.19 -4.54 9.87
CA PRO A 233 -48.62 -4.21 9.79
C PRO A 233 -49.27 -4.21 11.18
N ILE A 234 -48.85 -3.29 12.04
CA ILE A 234 -49.38 -3.04 13.37
C ILE A 234 -50.25 -1.78 13.38
N SER A 235 -51.15 -1.69 14.36
CA SER A 235 -52.12 -0.60 14.49
C SER A 235 -52.15 0.03 15.88
N GLN A 236 -51.77 -0.73 16.93
CA GLN A 236 -51.87 -0.28 18.31
C GLN A 236 -50.50 -0.20 19.00
N PRO A 237 -50.28 0.76 19.92
CA PRO A 237 -48.99 0.91 20.60
C PRO A 237 -48.52 -0.31 21.38
N HIS A 238 -49.45 -1.05 22.01
CA HIS A 238 -49.11 -2.27 22.75
C HIS A 238 -48.55 -3.36 21.81
N GLU A 239 -49.04 -3.47 20.57
CA GLU A 239 -48.51 -4.42 19.59
C GLU A 239 -47.04 -4.13 19.25
N ALA A 240 -46.67 -2.84 19.15
CA ALA A 240 -45.29 -2.43 18.91
C ALA A 240 -44.40 -2.81 20.11
N LEU A 241 -44.86 -2.50 21.33
CA LEU A 241 -44.10 -2.75 22.55
C LEU A 241 -43.97 -4.24 22.86
N ASP A 242 -44.99 -5.05 22.61
CA ASP A 242 -44.95 -6.51 22.76
C ASP A 242 -43.89 -7.15 21.84
N LEU A 243 -43.74 -6.65 20.62
CA LEU A 243 -42.68 -7.08 19.70
C LEU A 243 -41.29 -6.75 20.27
N LEU A 244 -41.14 -5.58 20.90
CA LEU A 244 -39.87 -5.20 21.53
C LEU A 244 -39.56 -6.04 22.77
N VAL A 245 -40.56 -6.31 23.62
CA VAL A 245 -40.40 -7.19 24.79
C VAL A 245 -39.89 -8.55 24.35
N GLU A 246 -40.52 -9.16 23.35
CA GLU A 246 -40.12 -10.47 22.82
C GLU A 246 -38.71 -10.42 22.20
N ALA A 247 -38.41 -9.38 21.43
CA ALA A 247 -37.10 -9.22 20.80
C ALA A 247 -35.97 -9.05 21.83
N VAL A 248 -36.19 -8.25 22.86
CA VAL A 248 -35.24 -8.03 23.97
C VAL A 248 -35.04 -9.31 24.77
N TYR A 249 -36.14 -10.04 25.06
CA TYR A 249 -36.08 -11.33 25.74
C TYR A 249 -35.25 -12.35 24.94
N ARG A 250 -35.52 -12.51 23.64
CA ARG A 250 -34.75 -13.42 22.76
C ARG A 250 -33.29 -13.03 22.60
N ALA A 251 -32.96 -11.75 22.74
CA ALA A 251 -31.58 -11.26 22.72
C ALA A 251 -30.85 -11.45 24.06
N GLY A 252 -31.57 -11.77 25.15
CA GLY A 252 -30.98 -11.97 26.48
C GLY A 252 -30.69 -10.67 27.25
N TYR A 253 -31.45 -9.59 26.98
CA TYR A 253 -31.18 -8.25 27.55
C TYR A 253 -32.34 -7.64 28.35
N THR A 254 -33.29 -8.45 28.84
CA THR A 254 -34.53 -8.02 29.51
C THR A 254 -34.34 -6.91 30.56
N ASP A 255 -33.37 -7.06 31.47
CA ASP A 255 -33.17 -6.08 32.55
C ASP A 255 -32.24 -4.91 32.16
N ARG A 256 -31.64 -4.97 30.98
CA ARG A 256 -30.57 -4.06 30.54
C ARG A 256 -31.02 -3.08 29.45
N ILE A 257 -32.18 -3.29 28.86
CA ILE A 257 -32.76 -2.43 27.81
C ILE A 257 -34.09 -1.86 28.30
N LYS A 258 -34.28 -0.56 28.10
CA LYS A 258 -35.53 0.17 28.34
C LYS A 258 -36.09 0.68 27.02
N PHE A 259 -37.29 1.22 27.03
CA PHE A 259 -37.96 1.73 25.84
C PHE A 259 -38.17 3.23 25.90
N ALA A 260 -38.36 3.83 24.73
CA ALA A 260 -38.87 5.18 24.59
C ALA A 260 -39.86 5.23 23.43
N ILE A 261 -40.79 6.16 23.48
CA ILE A 261 -41.79 6.33 22.43
C ILE A 261 -41.92 7.80 22.06
N ASP A 262 -42.12 8.04 20.77
CA ASP A 262 -42.41 9.35 20.18
C ASP A 262 -43.71 9.19 19.37
N PRO A 263 -44.86 9.59 19.92
CA PRO A 263 -46.11 9.63 19.21
C PRO A 263 -46.14 10.68 18.09
N ALA A 264 -45.41 11.79 18.19
CA ALA A 264 -45.55 12.97 17.33
C ALA A 264 -47.01 13.42 17.20
N SER A 265 -47.68 13.63 18.34
CA SER A 265 -49.14 13.77 18.41
C SER A 265 -49.73 14.95 17.63
N SER A 266 -48.92 15.97 17.30
CA SER A 266 -49.32 17.08 16.40
C SER A 266 -49.81 16.59 15.03
N GLU A 267 -49.22 15.50 14.50
CA GLU A 267 -49.54 14.95 13.18
C GLU A 267 -50.99 14.43 13.09
N PHE A 268 -51.53 13.92 14.20
CA PHE A 268 -52.90 13.39 14.29
C PHE A 268 -53.82 14.20 15.20
N PHE A 269 -53.44 15.42 15.57
CA PHE A 269 -54.31 16.34 16.29
C PHE A 269 -55.23 17.09 15.32
N ARG A 270 -56.54 16.89 15.44
CA ARG A 270 -57.56 17.48 14.57
C ARG A 270 -58.78 17.90 15.38
N GLY A 271 -59.19 19.16 15.27
CA GLY A 271 -60.42 19.66 15.90
C GLY A 271 -60.44 19.53 17.43
N GLY A 272 -59.30 19.71 18.10
CA GLY A 272 -59.19 19.61 19.57
C GLY A 272 -59.16 18.17 20.11
N LYS A 273 -59.02 17.17 19.25
CA LYS A 273 -58.94 15.75 19.59
C LYS A 273 -57.77 15.08 18.86
N TYR A 274 -57.37 13.91 19.35
CA TYR A 274 -56.26 13.12 18.81
C TYR A 274 -56.79 11.90 18.07
N ASP A 275 -56.65 11.85 16.75
CA ASP A 275 -57.13 10.75 15.93
C ASP A 275 -56.06 9.65 15.80
N ILE A 276 -56.03 8.70 16.75
CA ILE A 276 -55.11 7.56 16.69
C ILE A 276 -55.44 6.56 15.56
N GLY A 277 -56.51 6.80 14.79
CA GLY A 277 -56.89 6.06 13.59
C GLY A 277 -56.75 6.88 12.31
N PHE A 278 -55.97 7.98 12.29
CA PHE A 278 -55.90 8.89 11.14
C PHE A 278 -55.40 8.24 9.83
N LYS A 279 -54.76 7.07 9.92
CA LYS A 279 -54.28 6.26 8.79
C LYS A 279 -55.17 5.05 8.49
N ASP A 280 -56.21 4.85 9.29
CA ASP A 280 -57.21 3.81 9.12
C ASP A 280 -58.38 4.28 8.27
N ASP A 281 -59.14 3.32 7.72
CA ASP A 281 -60.38 3.63 6.98
C ASP A 281 -61.45 4.27 7.89
N LYS A 282 -61.31 4.11 9.21
CA LYS A 282 -62.22 4.67 10.23
C LYS A 282 -61.41 5.51 11.22
N PRO A 283 -61.71 6.81 11.37
CA PRO A 283 -61.06 7.64 12.38
C PRO A 283 -61.40 7.16 13.79
N ASN A 284 -60.46 7.34 14.71
CA ASN A 284 -60.58 7.01 16.13
C ASN A 284 -60.18 8.22 16.99
N PRO A 285 -61.05 9.25 17.09
CA PRO A 285 -60.76 10.46 17.84
C PRO A 285 -60.83 10.23 19.35
N GLN A 286 -59.73 10.53 20.04
CA GLN A 286 -59.56 10.46 21.48
C GLN A 286 -59.48 11.88 22.07
N SER A 287 -60.03 12.10 23.26
CA SER A 287 -59.77 13.32 24.02
C SER A 287 -58.37 13.29 24.63
N SER A 288 -57.82 14.46 25.01
CA SER A 288 -56.52 14.54 25.69
C SER A 288 -56.48 13.68 26.97
N GLN A 289 -57.61 13.57 27.70
CA GLN A 289 -57.70 12.71 28.89
C GLN A 289 -57.63 11.21 28.54
N GLN A 290 -58.29 10.79 27.46
CA GLN A 290 -58.23 9.39 27.02
C GLN A 290 -56.82 9.02 26.55
N LEU A 291 -56.16 9.92 25.81
CA LEU A 291 -54.80 9.72 25.35
C LEU A 291 -53.80 9.71 26.52
N ALA A 292 -53.97 10.60 27.50
CA ALA A 292 -53.19 10.59 28.75
C ALA A 292 -53.32 9.26 29.50
N GLU A 293 -54.52 8.68 29.56
CA GLU A 293 -54.75 7.40 30.23
C GLU A 293 -54.12 6.24 29.45
N LEU A 294 -54.15 6.29 28.12
CA LEU A 294 -53.40 5.35 27.28
C LEU A 294 -51.90 5.41 27.61
N TYR A 295 -51.29 6.59 27.67
CA TYR A 295 -49.87 6.70 28.03
C TYR A 295 -49.59 6.17 29.43
N ARG A 296 -50.40 6.48 30.44
CA ARG A 296 -50.22 5.93 31.79
C ARG A 296 -50.25 4.41 31.81
N SER A 297 -51.20 3.81 31.07
CA SER A 297 -51.27 2.36 30.91
C SER A 297 -50.01 1.79 30.26
N LEU A 298 -49.48 2.44 29.21
CA LEU A 298 -48.24 1.99 28.57
C LEU A 298 -47.02 2.12 29.51
N LEU A 299 -46.89 3.24 30.23
CA LEU A 299 -45.81 3.47 31.19
C LEU A 299 -45.85 2.49 32.38
N GLN A 300 -47.04 2.02 32.75
CA GLN A 300 -47.20 1.05 33.83
C GLN A 300 -46.86 -0.39 33.39
N ASN A 301 -47.17 -0.73 32.13
CA ASN A 301 -47.05 -2.11 31.63
C ASN A 301 -45.72 -2.42 30.93
N TYR A 302 -44.99 -1.39 30.47
CA TYR A 302 -43.75 -1.55 29.72
C TYR A 302 -42.60 -0.75 30.35
N PRO A 303 -41.33 -1.17 30.17
CA PRO A 303 -40.18 -0.50 30.76
C PRO A 303 -39.78 0.77 29.98
N ILE A 304 -40.75 1.67 29.77
CA ILE A 304 -40.56 2.96 29.10
C ILE A 304 -39.92 3.93 30.08
N VAL A 305 -38.89 4.64 29.64
CA VAL A 305 -38.16 5.62 30.47
C VAL A 305 -38.19 7.03 29.90
N LEU A 306 -38.69 7.20 28.68
CA LEU A 306 -38.77 8.47 27.97
C LEU A 306 -40.00 8.50 27.06
N LEU A 307 -40.76 9.60 27.12
CA LEU A 307 -41.93 9.88 26.30
C LEU A 307 -41.77 11.26 25.66
N GLU A 308 -41.64 11.27 24.33
CA GLU A 308 -41.51 12.47 23.49
C GLU A 308 -42.89 12.85 22.94
N ASP A 309 -43.22 14.14 22.82
CA ASP A 309 -44.42 14.68 22.16
C ASP A 309 -45.75 13.90 22.33
N PRO A 310 -46.22 13.66 23.57
CA PRO A 310 -47.51 13.00 23.80
C PRO A 310 -48.72 13.84 23.40
N PHE A 311 -48.61 15.17 23.35
CA PHE A 311 -49.71 16.08 22.99
C PHE A 311 -49.24 17.07 21.93
N ALA A 312 -50.18 17.71 21.24
CA ALA A 312 -49.89 18.64 20.16
C ALA A 312 -49.07 19.85 20.63
N GLU A 313 -48.30 20.45 19.72
CA GLU A 313 -47.46 21.65 19.98
C GLU A 313 -48.24 22.88 20.50
N THR A 314 -49.58 22.88 20.36
CA THR A 314 -50.47 23.95 20.83
C THR A 314 -51.25 23.62 22.11
N ASP A 315 -51.24 22.36 22.57
CA ASP A 315 -52.09 21.86 23.67
C ASP A 315 -51.37 21.93 25.04
N TRP A 316 -50.95 23.13 25.43
CA TRP A 316 -50.18 23.39 26.65
C TRP A 316 -50.84 22.89 27.95
N ASP A 317 -52.17 22.94 28.02
CA ASP A 317 -52.93 22.52 29.20
C ASP A 317 -52.79 21.01 29.41
N SER A 318 -52.87 20.22 28.34
CA SER A 318 -52.73 18.76 28.41
C SER A 318 -51.30 18.34 28.76
N TRP A 319 -50.29 19.00 28.19
CA TRP A 319 -48.88 18.83 28.60
C TRP A 319 -48.68 19.07 30.09
N THR A 320 -49.14 20.22 30.58
CA THR A 320 -49.00 20.64 31.98
C THR A 320 -49.72 19.69 32.93
N GLU A 321 -50.95 19.28 32.60
CA GLU A 321 -51.72 18.36 33.44
C GLU A 321 -51.08 16.96 33.48
N PHE A 322 -50.58 16.47 32.34
CA PHE A 322 -49.94 15.16 32.27
C PHE A 322 -48.60 15.12 33.03
N ASN A 323 -47.77 16.17 32.88
CA ASN A 323 -46.45 16.25 33.51
C ASN A 323 -46.50 16.16 35.04
N LYS A 324 -47.57 16.66 35.69
CA LYS A 324 -47.77 16.58 37.15
C LYS A 324 -47.61 15.18 37.74
N LYS A 325 -47.93 14.14 36.95
CA LYS A 325 -47.90 12.74 37.39
C LYS A 325 -47.10 11.84 36.44
N CYS A 326 -46.32 12.41 35.51
CA CYS A 326 -45.50 11.63 34.59
C CYS A 326 -44.29 11.07 35.36
N PRO A 327 -44.10 9.74 35.44
CA PRO A 327 -43.00 9.15 36.20
C PRO A 327 -41.68 9.08 35.41
N VAL A 328 -41.69 9.46 34.14
CA VAL A 328 -40.58 9.31 33.19
C VAL A 328 -40.16 10.66 32.62
N GLU A 329 -39.05 10.66 31.89
CA GLU A 329 -38.60 11.83 31.14
C GLU A 329 -39.65 12.21 30.07
N LEU A 330 -40.13 13.44 30.13
CA LEU A 330 -41.14 14.00 29.24
C LEU A 330 -40.46 15.02 28.32
N VAL A 331 -40.28 14.66 27.06
CA VAL A 331 -39.48 15.43 26.10
C VAL A 331 -40.39 16.26 25.21
N GLY A 332 -40.10 17.56 25.10
CA GLY A 332 -40.70 18.42 24.08
C GLY A 332 -39.82 18.53 22.83
N ASP A 333 -40.38 18.20 21.67
CA ASP A 333 -39.77 18.38 20.34
C ASP A 333 -40.48 19.49 19.56
N ASP A 334 -41.64 19.23 18.95
CA ASP A 334 -42.42 20.23 18.21
C ASP A 334 -42.92 21.35 19.14
N LEU A 335 -43.13 21.02 20.42
CA LEU A 335 -43.48 22.02 21.45
C LEU A 335 -42.39 23.09 21.61
N LEU A 336 -41.11 22.69 21.48
CA LEU A 336 -39.97 23.52 21.83
C LEU A 336 -39.20 24.03 20.62
N VAL A 337 -39.15 23.27 19.53
CA VAL A 337 -38.41 23.53 18.28
C VAL A 337 -36.99 24.06 18.50
N THR A 338 -36.32 23.57 19.54
CA THR A 338 -34.98 24.05 19.98
C THR A 338 -34.91 25.58 20.16
N ASN A 339 -36.02 26.23 20.53
CA ASN A 339 -36.14 27.68 20.68
C ASN A 339 -36.18 28.09 22.15
N THR A 340 -35.27 28.98 22.56
CA THR A 340 -35.13 29.43 23.95
C THR A 340 -36.40 30.08 24.52
N ARG A 341 -37.19 30.79 23.70
CA ARG A 341 -38.47 31.38 24.12
C ARG A 341 -39.49 30.31 24.49
N ASN A 342 -39.61 29.26 23.67
CA ASN A 342 -40.54 28.16 23.93
C ASN A 342 -40.09 27.33 25.13
N VAL A 343 -38.77 27.13 25.31
CA VAL A 343 -38.20 26.48 26.51
C VAL A 343 -38.54 27.27 27.78
N GLN A 344 -38.43 28.60 27.76
CA GLN A 344 -38.84 29.46 28.88
C GLN A 344 -40.34 29.35 29.18
N GLU A 345 -41.20 29.38 28.15
CA GLU A 345 -42.64 29.25 28.32
C GLU A 345 -43.03 27.86 28.85
N ALA A 346 -42.41 26.80 28.33
CA ALA A 346 -42.64 25.43 28.78
C ALA A 346 -42.21 25.22 30.23
N ASN A 347 -41.10 25.82 30.67
CA ASN A 347 -40.71 25.82 32.08
C ASN A 347 -41.69 26.62 32.95
N ALA A 348 -42.12 27.81 32.50
CA ALA A 348 -43.09 28.62 33.23
C ALA A 348 -44.44 27.89 33.43
N LYS A 349 -44.88 27.14 32.41
CA LYS A 349 -46.09 26.31 32.47
C LYS A 349 -45.87 24.95 33.11
N ARG A 350 -44.62 24.52 33.34
CA ARG A 350 -44.24 23.16 33.76
C ARG A 350 -44.79 22.07 32.81
N ALA A 351 -44.68 22.32 31.51
CA ALA A 351 -45.21 21.46 30.46
C ALA A 351 -44.41 20.16 30.27
N CYS A 352 -43.09 20.22 30.39
CA CYS A 352 -42.17 19.08 30.23
C CYS A 352 -40.95 19.23 31.14
N ASN A 353 -40.00 18.28 31.08
CA ASN A 353 -38.77 18.31 31.89
C ASN A 353 -37.52 17.88 31.09
N SER A 354 -37.66 17.78 29.77
CA SER A 354 -36.58 17.47 28.83
C SER A 354 -36.84 18.15 27.50
N MET A 355 -35.76 18.52 26.80
CA MET A 355 -35.82 19.14 25.48
C MET A 355 -35.18 18.25 24.43
N LEU A 356 -35.90 17.98 23.33
CA LEU A 356 -35.26 17.42 22.15
C LEU A 356 -34.47 18.52 21.44
N LEU A 357 -33.18 18.29 21.21
CA LEU A 357 -32.31 19.26 20.55
C LEU A 357 -32.05 18.83 19.10
N LYS A 358 -32.52 19.65 18.15
CA LYS A 358 -32.27 19.52 16.72
C LYS A 358 -31.67 20.82 16.20
N ILE A 359 -30.38 20.78 15.85
CA ILE A 359 -29.61 21.97 15.47
C ILE A 359 -30.20 22.76 14.28
N ASN A 360 -30.90 22.08 13.37
CA ASN A 360 -31.52 22.72 12.20
C ASN A 360 -32.87 23.38 12.49
N GLN A 361 -33.53 23.07 13.62
CA GLN A 361 -34.76 23.76 14.04
C GLN A 361 -34.48 25.21 14.45
N ILE A 362 -33.27 25.49 14.98
CA ILE A 362 -32.86 26.83 15.39
C ILE A 362 -31.89 27.50 14.39
N GLY A 363 -31.02 26.72 13.74
CA GLY A 363 -30.25 27.16 12.57
C GLY A 363 -28.83 27.66 12.82
N THR A 364 -28.34 27.72 14.06
CA THR A 364 -26.91 27.94 14.38
C THR A 364 -26.46 27.05 15.54
N ILE A 365 -25.16 26.77 15.63
CA ILE A 365 -24.61 25.97 16.74
C ILE A 365 -24.62 26.76 18.05
N SER A 366 -24.34 28.07 18.04
CA SER A 366 -24.40 28.89 19.26
C SER A 366 -25.81 28.93 19.86
N GLU A 367 -26.86 29.11 19.06
CA GLU A 367 -28.24 29.10 19.58
C GLU A 367 -28.67 27.71 20.08
N ALA A 368 -28.19 26.63 19.44
CA ALA A 368 -28.41 25.28 19.92
C ALA A 368 -27.76 25.03 21.29
N ILE A 369 -26.52 25.51 21.49
CA ILE A 369 -25.83 25.47 22.77
C ILE A 369 -26.60 26.30 23.82
N GLU A 370 -27.03 27.52 23.47
CA GLU A 370 -27.81 28.39 24.37
C GLU A 370 -29.14 27.75 24.80
N ALA A 371 -29.83 27.06 23.89
CA ALA A 371 -31.04 26.31 24.21
C ALA A 371 -30.76 25.14 25.17
N ALA A 372 -29.66 24.41 24.95
CA ALA A 372 -29.23 23.33 25.85
C ALA A 372 -28.89 23.87 27.24
N ASP A 373 -28.10 24.95 27.32
CA ASP A 373 -27.69 25.57 28.57
C ASP A 373 -28.88 26.11 29.37
N LEU A 374 -29.86 26.69 28.67
CA LEU A 374 -31.12 27.12 29.28
C LEU A 374 -31.90 25.94 29.86
N ALA A 375 -32.04 24.84 29.11
CA ALA A 375 -32.70 23.63 29.62
C ALA A 375 -31.96 23.08 30.86
N PHE A 376 -30.63 22.98 30.81
CA PHE A 376 -29.83 22.55 31.97
C PHE A 376 -29.99 23.50 33.17
N SER A 377 -30.18 24.80 32.95
CA SER A 377 -30.42 25.77 34.03
C SER A 377 -31.76 25.57 34.76
N PHE A 378 -32.69 24.83 34.15
CA PHE A 378 -33.96 24.42 34.73
C PHE A 378 -33.93 22.99 35.30
N ASP A 379 -32.73 22.40 35.43
CA ASP A 379 -32.53 20.99 35.80
C ASP A 379 -33.20 20.01 34.82
N TRP A 380 -33.40 20.42 33.56
CA TRP A 380 -33.92 19.54 32.51
C TRP A 380 -32.80 18.72 31.89
N SER A 381 -33.17 17.56 31.33
CA SER A 381 -32.32 16.82 30.41
C SER A 381 -32.42 17.36 28.97
N VAL A 382 -31.44 16.99 28.15
CA VAL A 382 -31.38 17.38 26.73
C VAL A 382 -31.19 16.14 25.89
N PHE A 383 -32.17 15.84 25.05
CA PHE A 383 -32.14 14.70 24.16
C PHE A 383 -31.68 15.12 22.77
N LEU A 384 -30.40 14.90 22.46
CA LEU A 384 -29.88 15.28 21.15
C LEU A 384 -30.45 14.36 20.07
N SER A 385 -30.89 14.94 18.94
CA SER A 385 -31.60 14.20 17.90
C SER A 385 -31.08 14.48 16.49
N HIS A 386 -31.18 13.46 15.63
CA HIS A 386 -31.08 13.54 14.18
C HIS A 386 -32.32 14.18 13.54
N ARG A 387 -32.38 14.22 12.20
CA ARG A 387 -33.66 14.37 11.46
C ARG A 387 -33.92 13.13 10.61
N SER A 388 -35.17 12.90 10.24
CA SER A 388 -35.54 11.78 9.35
C SER A 388 -34.87 11.84 7.97
N GLY A 389 -34.61 13.05 7.45
CA GLY A 389 -33.75 13.30 6.29
C GLY A 389 -32.31 13.59 6.68
N GLU A 390 -31.61 12.58 7.20
CA GLU A 390 -30.23 12.71 7.65
C GLU A 390 -29.19 12.60 6.51
N THR A 391 -27.94 12.90 6.81
CA THR A 391 -26.81 12.92 5.88
C THR A 391 -25.65 12.07 6.40
N THR A 392 -24.54 12.01 5.67
CA THR A 392 -23.31 11.34 6.14
C THR A 392 -22.53 12.16 7.16
N ASP A 393 -23.05 13.32 7.57
CA ASP A 393 -22.40 14.20 8.52
C ASP A 393 -22.46 13.64 9.96
N ASP A 394 -21.31 13.62 10.65
CA ASP A 394 -21.15 13.04 11.99
C ASP A 394 -21.25 14.08 13.12
N PHE A 395 -21.67 15.33 12.83
CA PHE A 395 -21.57 16.45 13.78
C PHE A 395 -22.27 16.21 15.12
N ILE A 396 -23.47 15.64 15.10
CA ILE A 396 -24.25 15.42 16.32
C ILE A 396 -23.60 14.38 17.25
N ALA A 397 -22.76 13.48 16.73
CA ALA A 397 -22.03 12.51 17.54
C ALA A 397 -20.92 13.17 18.37
N ASP A 398 -20.26 14.21 17.85
CA ASP A 398 -19.34 15.03 18.64
C ASP A 398 -20.10 16.00 19.55
N LEU A 399 -21.24 16.54 19.09
CA LEU A 399 -22.04 17.50 19.85
C LEU A 399 -22.62 16.90 21.13
N VAL A 400 -23.15 15.68 21.10
CA VAL A 400 -23.71 15.02 22.30
C VAL A 400 -22.66 14.83 23.39
N VAL A 401 -21.43 14.51 23.00
CA VAL A 401 -20.30 14.35 23.92
C VAL A 401 -19.80 15.70 24.41
N GLY A 402 -19.72 16.70 23.51
CA GLY A 402 -19.31 18.06 23.83
C GLY A 402 -20.26 18.78 24.79
N LEU A 403 -21.58 18.59 24.61
CA LEU A 403 -22.62 19.10 25.50
C LEU A 403 -22.86 18.25 26.73
N ARG A 404 -22.35 17.00 26.75
CA ARG A 404 -22.49 16.07 27.88
C ARG A 404 -23.96 15.78 28.22
N THR A 405 -24.80 15.60 27.20
CA THR A 405 -26.26 15.46 27.41
C THR A 405 -26.67 14.09 27.95
N GLY A 406 -25.90 13.04 27.64
CA GLY A 406 -26.08 11.69 28.21
C GLY A 406 -26.99 10.75 27.42
N HIS A 407 -27.72 11.22 26.40
CA HIS A 407 -28.50 10.37 25.51
C HIS A 407 -28.69 10.98 24.10
N LEU A 408 -28.76 10.11 23.10
CA LEU A 408 -28.74 10.44 21.66
C LEU A 408 -29.78 9.64 20.87
N LYS A 409 -30.62 10.32 20.08
CA LYS A 409 -31.54 9.75 19.08
C LYS A 409 -30.91 9.92 17.70
N SER A 410 -30.51 8.82 17.07
CA SER A 410 -29.85 8.86 15.75
C SER A 410 -30.25 7.67 14.86
N GLY A 411 -31.51 7.26 14.94
CA GLY A 411 -32.10 6.21 14.11
C GLY A 411 -31.81 4.78 14.57
N ALA A 412 -32.25 3.82 13.76
CA ALA A 412 -31.96 2.39 13.96
C ALA A 412 -30.45 2.09 13.79
N PRO A 413 -29.95 0.94 14.28
CA PRO A 413 -28.65 0.42 13.88
C PRO A 413 -28.69 -0.17 12.44
N CYS A 414 -29.27 0.59 11.50
CA CYS A 414 -29.63 0.25 10.13
C CYS A 414 -29.69 1.54 9.30
N ARG A 415 -29.52 1.44 7.98
CA ARG A 415 -29.30 2.56 7.03
C ARG A 415 -28.00 3.28 7.33
N VAL A 416 -27.03 3.16 6.43
CA VAL A 416 -25.97 4.15 6.33
C VAL A 416 -26.60 5.28 5.50
N PRO A 417 -26.74 6.52 6.01
CA PRO A 417 -27.11 7.65 5.15
C PRO A 417 -26.14 7.60 3.97
N GLY A 418 -26.69 7.55 2.75
CA GLY A 418 -26.05 6.95 1.58
C GLY A 418 -24.53 7.18 1.54
N ASP A 419 -23.79 6.07 1.48
CA ASP A 419 -22.32 6.00 1.44
C ASP A 419 -21.69 7.23 0.77
N ALA A 420 -20.48 7.59 1.22
CA ALA A 420 -19.47 8.21 0.38
C ALA A 420 -19.52 7.59 -1.04
N LEU A 421 -20.32 8.15 -1.95
CA LEU A 421 -20.46 7.65 -3.32
C LEU A 421 -19.63 8.52 -4.25
N ASP A 422 -18.46 8.90 -3.75
CA ASP A 422 -17.20 8.81 -4.48
C ASP A 422 -16.41 7.55 -4.05
N LEU A 423 -17.09 6.48 -3.65
CA LEU A 423 -16.41 5.20 -3.45
C LEU A 423 -15.96 4.68 -4.83
N PRO A 424 -14.65 4.42 -5.01
CA PRO A 424 -14.14 3.84 -6.25
C PRO A 424 -14.84 2.49 -6.52
N PRO A 425 -14.68 1.90 -7.73
CA PRO A 425 -15.29 0.63 -8.17
C PRO A 425 -15.07 -0.63 -7.29
N ARG A 426 -14.64 -0.47 -6.04
CA ARG A 426 -14.50 -1.46 -4.97
C ARG A 426 -15.74 -1.56 -4.06
N ALA A 427 -16.51 -0.50 -3.78
CA ALA A 427 -17.62 -0.62 -2.82
C ALA A 427 -18.83 -1.39 -3.36
N VAL A 428 -19.30 -1.04 -4.58
CA VAL A 428 -20.29 -1.85 -5.32
C VAL A 428 -19.78 -3.28 -5.51
N ARG A 429 -18.46 -3.44 -5.63
CA ARG A 429 -17.77 -4.74 -5.77
C ARG A 429 -17.82 -5.57 -4.50
N ASP A 430 -17.76 -4.92 -3.34
CA ASP A 430 -17.75 -5.55 -2.02
C ASP A 430 -19.19 -5.82 -1.55
N ILE A 431 -20.15 -4.94 -1.83
CA ILE A 431 -21.59 -5.16 -1.57
C ILE A 431 -22.12 -6.34 -2.39
N LEU A 432 -21.84 -6.35 -3.70
CA LEU A 432 -22.22 -7.46 -4.57
C LEU A 432 -21.60 -8.78 -4.13
N ARG A 433 -20.39 -8.75 -3.55
CA ARG A 433 -19.64 -9.92 -3.08
C ARG A 433 -20.17 -10.49 -1.76
N VAL A 434 -20.88 -9.70 -0.98
CA VAL A 434 -21.47 -10.11 0.31
C VAL A 434 -22.87 -10.69 0.11
N CYS A 435 -23.66 -10.16 -0.84
CA CYS A 435 -25.09 -10.49 -0.94
C CYS A 435 -25.45 -11.68 -1.85
N LEU A 436 -24.60 -12.04 -2.82
CA LEU A 436 -24.89 -13.13 -3.78
C LEU A 436 -23.63 -13.95 -4.07
N GLY A 437 -23.75 -15.28 -4.12
CA GLY A 437 -22.70 -16.17 -4.61
C GLY A 437 -22.52 -16.08 -6.12
N ALA A 438 -21.32 -16.32 -6.66
CA ALA A 438 -21.08 -16.26 -8.11
C ALA A 438 -21.97 -17.21 -8.94
N LYS A 439 -22.39 -18.34 -8.34
CA LYS A 439 -23.37 -19.26 -8.95
C LYS A 439 -24.80 -18.72 -8.89
N GLU A 440 -25.17 -18.09 -7.79
CA GLU A 440 -26.50 -17.51 -7.57
C GLU A 440 -26.71 -16.29 -8.45
N TYR A 441 -25.71 -15.40 -8.55
CA TYR A 441 -25.75 -14.27 -9.49
C TYR A 441 -25.78 -14.74 -10.94
N ARG A 442 -25.04 -15.79 -11.29
CA ARG A 442 -25.10 -16.35 -12.65
C ARG A 442 -26.49 -16.89 -12.97
N PHE A 443 -27.11 -17.60 -12.02
CA PHE A 443 -28.47 -18.10 -12.15
C PHE A 443 -29.49 -16.95 -12.24
N LEU A 444 -29.42 -15.95 -11.35
CA LEU A 444 -30.24 -14.73 -11.42
C LEU A 444 -30.05 -13.97 -12.74
N HIS A 445 -28.81 -13.91 -13.22
CA HIS A 445 -28.51 -13.21 -14.46
C HIS A 445 -29.03 -13.95 -15.69
N GLU A 446 -28.96 -15.28 -15.72
CA GLU A 446 -29.46 -16.11 -16.82
C GLU A 446 -30.99 -16.25 -16.79
N SER A 447 -31.61 -16.27 -15.60
CA SER A 447 -33.05 -16.52 -15.41
C SER A 447 -33.91 -15.25 -15.39
N VAL A 448 -33.41 -14.15 -14.80
CA VAL A 448 -34.20 -12.94 -14.52
C VAL A 448 -33.63 -11.72 -15.27
N ILE A 449 -32.34 -11.44 -15.13
CA ILE A 449 -31.74 -10.20 -15.66
C ILE A 449 -31.66 -10.21 -17.19
N LYS A 450 -31.42 -11.38 -17.81
CA LYS A 450 -31.43 -11.54 -19.28
C LYS A 450 -32.81 -11.27 -19.91
N ARG A 451 -33.88 -11.34 -19.13
CA ARG A 451 -35.27 -11.06 -19.56
C ARG A 451 -35.69 -9.61 -19.29
N ALA A 452 -34.84 -8.80 -18.64
CA ALA A 452 -35.10 -7.41 -18.27
C ALA A 452 -34.04 -6.46 -18.88
N PRO A 453 -34.22 -6.01 -20.15
CA PRO A 453 -33.19 -5.27 -20.90
C PRO A 453 -32.77 -3.92 -20.28
N ALA A 454 -33.65 -3.29 -19.48
CA ALA A 454 -33.36 -2.03 -18.78
C ALA A 454 -32.30 -2.14 -17.67
N VAL A 455 -32.09 -3.35 -17.14
CA VAL A 455 -31.16 -3.62 -16.03
C VAL A 455 -29.84 -4.24 -16.54
N GLN A 456 -29.87 -4.87 -17.71
CA GLN A 456 -28.73 -5.57 -18.30
C GLN A 456 -27.53 -4.66 -18.59
N SER A 457 -27.76 -3.39 -18.94
CA SER A 457 -26.69 -2.42 -19.22
C SER A 457 -26.01 -1.89 -17.95
N LYS A 458 -26.68 -2.00 -16.79
CA LYS A 458 -26.23 -1.45 -15.51
C LYS A 458 -25.55 -2.49 -14.62
N LEU A 459 -25.73 -3.79 -14.90
CA LEU A 459 -25.18 -4.88 -14.10
C LEU A 459 -23.98 -5.58 -14.78
N PRO A 460 -22.96 -6.02 -14.02
CA PRO A 460 -21.81 -6.71 -14.58
C PRO A 460 -22.20 -8.09 -15.16
N SER A 461 -21.59 -8.48 -16.27
CA SER A 461 -21.78 -9.83 -16.82
C SER A 461 -21.40 -10.92 -15.79
N PRO A 462 -21.96 -12.15 -15.87
CA PRO A 462 -21.67 -13.20 -14.89
C PRO A 462 -20.18 -13.52 -14.75
N SER A 463 -19.41 -13.42 -15.85
CA SER A 463 -17.96 -13.60 -15.83
C SER A 463 -17.22 -12.45 -15.12
N ARG A 464 -17.70 -11.22 -15.28
CA ARG A 464 -17.17 -10.03 -14.61
C ARG A 464 -17.54 -10.02 -13.13
N TYR A 465 -18.75 -10.46 -12.80
CA TYR A 465 -19.23 -10.63 -11.43
C TYR A 465 -18.51 -11.75 -10.67
N ASP A 466 -18.23 -12.90 -11.30
CA ASP A 466 -17.42 -13.96 -10.68
C ASP A 466 -15.99 -13.47 -10.36
N ALA A 467 -15.41 -12.62 -11.22
CA ALA A 467 -14.13 -11.94 -10.94
C ALA A 467 -14.22 -10.84 -9.85
N ILE A 468 -15.43 -10.46 -9.44
CA ILE A 468 -15.74 -9.43 -8.44
C ILE A 468 -16.03 -10.09 -7.07
N ALA A 469 -16.89 -11.12 -7.04
CA ALA A 469 -17.34 -11.81 -5.83
C ALA A 469 -16.29 -12.77 -5.24
N ARG A 470 -15.29 -13.18 -6.02
CA ARG A 470 -14.19 -13.99 -5.49
C ARG A 470 -13.37 -13.19 -4.49
N PRO A 471 -13.04 -13.75 -3.31
CA PRO A 471 -12.24 -13.03 -2.34
C PRO A 471 -10.90 -12.60 -2.91
N ASN A 472 -10.55 -11.31 -2.75
CA ASN A 472 -9.19 -10.82 -3.00
C ASN A 472 -8.13 -11.51 -2.10
N ASN A 473 -8.56 -12.42 -1.23
CA ASN A 473 -7.71 -13.25 -0.40
C ASN A 473 -7.22 -14.53 -1.09
N ARG A 474 -7.13 -14.53 -2.42
CA ARG A 474 -6.49 -15.60 -3.19
C ARG A 474 -4.97 -15.56 -3.15
N HIS A 475 -4.32 -15.00 -2.12
CA HIS A 475 -2.85 -14.98 -2.13
C HIS A 475 -2.27 -16.40 -2.10
N SER A 476 -2.89 -17.33 -1.35
CA SER A 476 -2.49 -18.74 -1.36
C SER A 476 -2.76 -19.37 -2.73
N GLU A 477 -3.95 -19.16 -3.31
CA GLU A 477 -4.26 -19.65 -4.66
C GLU A 477 -3.38 -19.01 -5.75
N ALA A 478 -3.04 -17.73 -5.63
CA ALA A 478 -2.20 -16.99 -6.56
C ALA A 478 -0.72 -17.39 -6.39
N ALA A 479 -0.28 -17.68 -5.17
CA ALA A 479 1.01 -18.29 -4.89
C ALA A 479 1.10 -19.67 -5.52
N ILE A 480 0.09 -20.53 -5.33
CA ILE A 480 0.00 -21.86 -5.96
C ILE A 480 -0.05 -21.74 -7.49
N ARG A 481 -0.87 -20.86 -8.05
CA ARG A 481 -0.96 -20.66 -9.51
C ARG A 481 0.36 -20.13 -10.08
N SER A 482 1.03 -19.22 -9.38
CA SER A 482 2.31 -18.67 -9.84
C SER A 482 3.43 -19.70 -9.71
N SER A 483 3.45 -20.52 -8.66
CA SER A 483 4.43 -21.59 -8.51
C SER A 483 4.24 -22.66 -9.58
N LEU A 484 2.99 -23.06 -9.87
CA LEU A 484 2.68 -23.97 -10.99
C LEU A 484 3.11 -23.39 -12.35
N ARG A 485 2.91 -22.10 -12.58
CA ARG A 485 3.42 -21.43 -13.79
C ARG A 485 4.95 -21.43 -13.86
N VAL A 486 5.64 -21.24 -12.74
CA VAL A 486 7.11 -21.34 -12.68
C VAL A 486 7.57 -22.77 -12.94
N LEU A 487 6.88 -23.77 -12.39
CA LEU A 487 7.17 -25.19 -12.62
C LEU A 487 7.10 -25.52 -14.11
N VAL A 488 5.97 -25.20 -14.75
CA VAL A 488 5.73 -25.48 -16.18
C VAL A 488 6.66 -24.62 -17.05
N GLY A 489 6.73 -23.32 -16.79
CA GLY A 489 7.52 -22.38 -17.57
C GLY A 489 9.01 -22.67 -17.53
N SER A 490 9.57 -22.95 -16.35
CA SER A 490 10.98 -23.35 -16.23
C SER A 490 11.24 -24.72 -16.88
N GLY A 491 10.31 -25.67 -16.76
CA GLY A 491 10.42 -26.97 -17.42
C GLY A 491 10.44 -26.86 -18.94
N ILE A 492 9.56 -26.04 -19.53
CA ILE A 492 9.55 -25.75 -20.97
C ILE A 492 10.81 -25.00 -21.39
N ALA A 493 11.23 -23.98 -20.64
CA ALA A 493 12.41 -23.20 -20.95
C ALA A 493 13.69 -24.06 -20.94
N LEU A 494 13.84 -24.95 -19.95
CA LEU A 494 14.98 -25.87 -19.88
C LEU A 494 14.95 -26.89 -21.03
N LYS A 495 13.78 -27.36 -21.47
CA LYS A 495 13.65 -28.22 -22.66
C LYS A 495 13.99 -27.48 -23.95
N LEU A 496 13.55 -26.23 -24.09
CA LEU A 496 13.82 -25.40 -25.27
C LEU A 496 15.31 -25.03 -25.34
N ALA A 497 15.91 -24.68 -24.20
CA ALA A 497 17.35 -24.44 -24.09
C ALA A 497 18.16 -25.68 -24.51
N ASP A 498 17.69 -26.87 -24.13
CA ASP A 498 18.29 -28.13 -24.57
C ASP A 498 18.20 -28.31 -26.09
N LEU A 499 17.03 -28.05 -26.67
CA LEU A 499 16.80 -28.17 -28.11
C LEU A 499 17.67 -27.19 -28.90
N LEU A 500 17.80 -25.95 -28.42
CA LEU A 500 18.69 -24.95 -29.00
C LEU A 500 20.16 -25.35 -28.86
N MET A 501 20.59 -25.80 -27.67
CA MET A 501 21.96 -26.29 -27.44
C MET A 501 22.29 -27.47 -28.36
N THR A 502 21.37 -28.42 -28.54
CA THR A 502 21.57 -29.56 -29.46
C THR A 502 21.64 -29.13 -30.93
N ARG A 503 20.89 -28.10 -31.35
CA ARG A 503 21.01 -27.51 -32.70
C ARG A 503 22.33 -26.78 -32.90
N PHE A 504 22.83 -26.09 -31.87
CA PHE A 504 24.09 -25.37 -31.93
C PHE A 504 25.32 -26.29 -31.83
N GLN A 505 25.22 -27.41 -31.13
CA GLN A 505 26.35 -28.33 -30.89
C GLN A 505 26.45 -29.47 -31.91
N GLY A 506 25.50 -29.60 -32.84
CA GLY A 506 25.61 -30.48 -34.01
C GLY A 506 25.66 -32.00 -33.74
N ALA A 507 25.62 -32.44 -32.49
CA ALA A 507 25.79 -33.85 -32.12
C ALA A 507 24.57 -34.40 -31.33
N PRO A 508 23.98 -35.53 -31.74
CA PRO A 508 22.93 -36.20 -30.97
C PRO A 508 23.54 -36.90 -29.74
N GLN A 509 23.34 -36.35 -28.54
CA GLN A 509 23.68 -37.07 -27.31
C GLN A 509 22.70 -38.24 -27.08
N LYS A 510 23.22 -39.46 -26.88
CA LYS A 510 22.46 -40.64 -26.41
C LYS A 510 21.79 -40.30 -25.07
N LYS A 511 20.45 -40.17 -25.06
CA LYS A 511 19.68 -39.89 -23.84
C LYS A 511 19.47 -41.17 -23.02
N THR A 512 20.13 -41.28 -21.87
CA THR A 512 19.79 -42.28 -20.85
C THR A 512 18.39 -41.99 -20.29
N ARG A 513 17.49 -42.99 -20.31
CA ARG A 513 16.16 -42.90 -19.68
C ARG A 513 16.34 -42.74 -18.17
N THR A 514 16.23 -41.52 -17.68
CA THR A 514 16.18 -41.21 -16.25
C THR A 514 14.73 -41.03 -15.82
N SER A 515 14.36 -41.55 -14.65
CA SER A 515 13.04 -41.30 -14.05
C SER A 515 12.81 -39.79 -13.88
N LEU A 516 11.56 -39.35 -14.06
CA LEU A 516 11.17 -37.92 -13.97
C LEU A 516 11.68 -37.27 -12.67
N LEU A 517 11.56 -37.98 -11.54
CA LEU A 517 11.98 -37.53 -10.20
C LEU A 517 13.51 -37.47 -10.02
N ARG A 518 14.26 -38.19 -10.85
CA ARG A 518 15.74 -38.17 -10.85
C ARG A 518 16.31 -37.21 -11.90
N SER A 519 15.47 -36.63 -12.77
CA SER A 519 15.93 -35.66 -13.76
C SER A 519 16.41 -34.35 -13.09
N PRO A 520 17.66 -33.91 -13.31
CA PRO A 520 18.18 -32.65 -12.76
C PRO A 520 17.33 -31.43 -13.17
N LYS A 521 16.78 -31.45 -14.38
CA LYS A 521 15.96 -30.36 -14.93
C LYS A 521 14.61 -30.27 -14.21
N PHE A 522 13.97 -31.41 -13.98
CA PHE A 522 12.73 -31.45 -13.20
C PHE A 522 12.97 -31.03 -11.75
N ARG A 523 14.07 -31.49 -11.13
CA ARG A 523 14.49 -31.08 -9.78
C ARG A 523 14.74 -29.58 -9.67
N LEU A 524 15.33 -28.96 -10.68
CA LEU A 524 15.51 -27.50 -10.73
C LEU A 524 14.15 -26.78 -10.86
N SER A 525 13.27 -27.24 -11.75
CA SER A 525 11.95 -26.64 -11.94
C SER A 525 11.05 -26.75 -10.70
N ILE A 526 11.03 -27.91 -10.03
CA ILE A 526 10.28 -28.09 -8.77
C ILE A 526 10.89 -27.28 -7.63
N SER A 527 12.22 -27.19 -7.59
CA SER A 527 12.94 -26.38 -6.61
C SER A 527 12.62 -24.89 -6.74
N LEU A 528 12.64 -24.33 -7.96
CA LEU A 528 12.27 -22.93 -8.21
C LEU A 528 10.79 -22.65 -7.92
N SER A 529 9.91 -23.62 -8.21
CA SER A 529 8.49 -23.54 -7.89
C SER A 529 8.24 -23.51 -6.37
N LEU A 530 8.86 -24.44 -5.63
CA LEU A 530 8.73 -24.52 -4.17
C LEU A 530 9.37 -23.31 -3.49
N LEU A 531 10.52 -22.86 -3.97
CA LEU A 531 11.17 -21.62 -3.52
C LEU A 531 10.19 -20.43 -3.62
N LEU A 532 9.51 -20.25 -4.76
CA LEU A 532 8.51 -19.18 -4.91
C LEU A 532 7.31 -19.37 -3.99
N LEU A 533 6.78 -20.59 -3.91
CA LEU A 533 5.60 -20.90 -3.11
C LEU A 533 5.85 -20.63 -1.62
N ILE A 534 6.91 -21.23 -1.08
CA ILE A 534 7.31 -21.08 0.32
C ILE A 534 7.65 -19.63 0.62
N HIS A 535 8.38 -18.94 -0.26
CA HIS A 535 8.71 -17.52 -0.05
C HIS A 535 7.44 -16.67 0.09
N ARG A 536 6.46 -16.82 -0.81
CA ARG A 536 5.20 -16.06 -0.75
C ARG A 536 4.37 -16.39 0.48
N LEU A 537 4.31 -17.66 0.89
CA LEU A 537 3.57 -18.08 2.08
C LEU A 537 4.22 -17.53 3.36
N LEU A 538 5.54 -17.68 3.50
CA LEU A 538 6.29 -17.18 4.65
C LEU A 538 6.26 -15.65 4.74
N TYR A 539 6.47 -14.96 3.62
CA TYR A 539 6.42 -13.50 3.57
C TYR A 539 5.08 -12.96 4.06
N ARG A 540 3.99 -13.56 3.56
CA ARG A 540 2.63 -13.19 3.99
C ARG A 540 2.35 -13.53 5.44
N PHE A 541 2.75 -14.74 5.87
CA PHE A 541 2.59 -15.17 7.25
C PHE A 541 3.27 -14.18 8.20
N LEU A 542 4.51 -13.77 7.91
CA LEU A 542 5.26 -12.83 8.72
C LEU A 542 4.72 -11.40 8.67
N ILE A 543 4.15 -10.96 7.55
CA ILE A 543 3.42 -9.67 7.50
C ILE A 543 2.19 -9.71 8.42
N ARG A 544 1.41 -10.78 8.38
CA ARG A 544 0.22 -10.93 9.24
C ARG A 544 0.59 -11.07 10.71
N LEU A 545 1.61 -11.88 11.00
CA LEU A 545 2.14 -12.05 12.35
C LEU A 545 2.64 -10.71 12.88
N ARG A 546 3.38 -9.93 12.09
CA ARG A 546 3.83 -8.58 12.46
C ARG A 546 2.67 -7.63 12.73
N ALA A 547 1.60 -7.66 11.91
CA ALA A 547 0.43 -6.81 12.11
C ALA A 547 -0.30 -7.18 13.42
N ASN A 548 -0.55 -8.47 13.64
CA ASN A 548 -1.20 -8.98 14.85
C ASN A 548 -0.36 -8.71 16.10
N LEU A 549 0.96 -8.86 16.03
CA LEU A 549 1.85 -8.57 17.16
C LEU A 549 1.96 -7.08 17.50
N ARG A 550 1.40 -6.17 16.68
CA ARG A 550 1.33 -4.72 16.95
C ARG A 550 -0.02 -4.27 17.49
N THR A 551 -1.03 -5.14 17.56
CA THR A 551 -2.32 -4.81 18.20
C THR A 551 -2.19 -4.77 19.71
N ASP A 552 -3.10 -4.10 20.39
CA ASP A 552 -3.07 -3.98 21.85
C ASP A 552 -3.34 -5.33 22.54
N ASP A 553 -4.11 -6.21 21.92
CA ASP A 553 -4.37 -7.58 22.38
C ASP A 553 -3.08 -8.42 22.56
N ALA A 554 -2.04 -8.13 21.77
CA ALA A 554 -0.77 -8.83 21.83
C ALA A 554 0.20 -8.25 22.88
N LYS A 555 -0.20 -7.23 23.66
CA LYS A 555 0.65 -6.60 24.70
C LYS A 555 1.21 -7.60 25.72
N PRO A 556 0.43 -8.56 26.27
CA PRO A 556 0.97 -9.54 27.24
C PRO A 556 2.06 -10.43 26.64
N PHE A 557 1.97 -10.77 25.34
CA PHE A 557 3.02 -11.54 24.66
C PHE A 557 4.30 -10.72 24.49
N ARG A 558 4.17 -9.43 24.16
CA ARG A 558 5.31 -8.52 23.99
C ARG A 558 6.09 -8.30 25.29
N GLU A 559 5.39 -8.20 26.41
CA GLU A 559 6.00 -8.03 27.74
C GLU A 559 6.70 -9.31 28.19
N ARG A 560 6.13 -10.50 27.93
CA ARG A 560 6.77 -11.79 28.24
C ARG A 560 7.99 -12.09 27.38
N ASN A 561 8.01 -11.65 26.11
CA ASN A 561 9.06 -12.02 25.15
C ASN A 561 9.66 -10.81 24.40
N PRO A 562 10.30 -9.85 25.10
CA PRO A 562 10.69 -8.56 24.52
C PRO A 562 11.66 -8.69 23.34
N ARG A 563 12.61 -9.64 23.40
CA ARG A 563 13.58 -9.89 22.32
C ARG A 563 12.92 -10.45 21.07
N ILE A 564 12.06 -11.45 21.23
CA ILE A 564 11.36 -12.13 20.13
C ILE A 564 10.36 -11.16 19.49
N SER A 565 9.61 -10.42 20.31
CA SER A 565 8.67 -9.42 19.82
C SER A 565 9.36 -8.29 19.07
N ARG A 566 10.53 -7.81 19.52
CA ARG A 566 11.32 -6.82 18.77
C ARG A 566 11.80 -7.35 17.42
N ALA A 567 12.24 -8.62 17.38
CA ALA A 567 12.64 -9.27 16.14
C ALA A 567 11.46 -9.44 15.16
N LEU A 568 10.30 -9.91 15.61
CA LEU A 568 9.13 -10.17 14.78
C LEU A 568 8.35 -8.91 14.37
N THR A 569 8.42 -7.83 15.16
CA THR A 569 7.79 -6.54 14.83
C THR A 569 8.65 -5.66 13.92
N SER A 570 9.94 -6.02 13.75
CA SER A 570 10.87 -5.32 12.86
C SER A 570 10.35 -5.21 11.43
N ARG A 571 10.69 -4.11 10.76
CA ARG A 571 10.35 -3.90 9.33
C ARG A 571 10.93 -4.98 8.42
N PHE A 572 12.08 -5.56 8.80
CA PHE A 572 12.80 -6.52 7.99
C PHE A 572 12.38 -7.98 8.24
N ALA A 573 11.58 -8.24 9.29
CA ALA A 573 11.22 -9.60 9.67
C ALA A 573 10.57 -10.42 8.54
N PRO A 574 9.64 -9.87 7.74
CA PRO A 574 9.06 -10.62 6.62
C PRO A 574 10.07 -10.97 5.53
N ALA A 575 10.97 -10.04 5.18
CA ALA A 575 11.99 -10.26 4.17
C ALA A 575 13.03 -11.30 4.61
N ILE A 576 13.48 -11.22 5.86
CA ILE A 576 14.45 -12.17 6.44
C ILE A 576 13.82 -13.56 6.55
N GLY A 577 12.62 -13.69 7.13
CA GLY A 577 12.02 -15.01 7.31
C GLY A 577 11.56 -15.65 6.00
N ALA A 578 11.13 -14.87 5.00
CA ALA A 578 10.80 -15.40 3.68
C ALA A 578 12.03 -15.92 2.91
N SER A 579 13.22 -15.37 3.18
CA SER A 579 14.47 -15.82 2.54
C SER A 579 14.83 -17.27 2.87
N LEU A 580 14.30 -17.84 3.97
CA LEU A 580 14.46 -19.25 4.33
C LEU A 580 13.92 -20.18 3.24
N ALA A 581 13.00 -19.71 2.40
CA ALA A 581 12.57 -20.43 1.21
C ALA A 581 13.72 -20.78 0.24
N GLY A 582 14.85 -20.08 0.33
CA GLY A 582 16.07 -20.39 -0.42
C GLY A 582 16.61 -21.80 -0.17
N PHE A 583 16.32 -22.41 0.98
CA PHE A 583 16.67 -23.82 1.25
C PHE A 583 15.96 -24.81 0.31
N ALA A 584 14.86 -24.42 -0.36
CA ALA A 584 14.24 -25.23 -1.40
C ALA A 584 15.17 -25.51 -2.61
N LEU A 585 16.23 -24.69 -2.80
CA LEU A 585 17.32 -24.98 -3.77
C LEU A 585 18.13 -26.23 -3.42
N GLY A 586 18.00 -26.76 -2.19
CA GLY A 586 18.62 -28.01 -1.78
C GLY A 586 18.05 -29.26 -2.46
N ILE A 587 16.85 -29.17 -3.05
CA ILE A 587 16.23 -30.27 -3.82
C ILE A 587 17.03 -30.54 -5.12
N CYS A 588 17.65 -29.50 -5.67
CA CYS A 588 18.58 -29.64 -6.79
C CYS A 588 19.91 -30.22 -6.25
N PRO A 589 20.54 -31.19 -6.93
CA PRO A 589 21.88 -31.65 -6.54
C PRO A 589 22.91 -30.51 -6.54
N GLN A 590 24.05 -30.75 -5.90
CA GLN A 590 25.13 -29.76 -5.83
C GLN A 590 25.78 -29.59 -7.22
N ASP A 591 25.21 -28.69 -8.01
CA ASP A 591 25.64 -28.40 -9.37
C ASP A 591 26.24 -26.98 -9.49
N GLN A 592 27.05 -26.77 -10.54
CA GLN A 592 27.69 -25.48 -10.87
C GLN A 592 26.67 -24.33 -10.97
N LEU A 593 25.41 -24.62 -11.33
CA LEU A 593 24.32 -23.64 -11.38
C LEU A 593 23.98 -23.06 -10.00
N ARG A 594 23.96 -23.90 -8.95
CA ARG A 594 23.66 -23.47 -7.59
C ARG A 594 24.76 -22.58 -7.03
N LEU A 595 26.02 -22.97 -7.27
CA LEU A 595 27.18 -22.16 -6.92
C LEU A 595 27.16 -20.81 -7.65
N THR A 596 26.89 -20.82 -8.96
CA THR A 596 26.78 -19.60 -9.77
C THR A 596 25.67 -18.69 -9.26
N ALA A 597 24.51 -19.24 -8.89
CA ALA A 597 23.40 -18.48 -8.31
C ALA A 597 23.76 -17.86 -6.95
N ALA A 598 24.46 -18.59 -6.08
CA ALA A 598 24.95 -18.09 -4.79
C ALA A 598 25.97 -16.97 -4.95
N ILE A 599 26.95 -17.13 -5.85
CA ILE A 599 27.95 -16.08 -6.15
C ILE A 599 27.28 -14.85 -6.76
N TYR A 600 26.33 -15.04 -7.69
CA TYR A 600 25.61 -13.94 -8.30
C TYR A 600 24.78 -13.15 -7.28
N THR A 601 23.99 -13.84 -6.46
CA THR A 601 23.16 -13.20 -5.43
C THR A 601 23.99 -12.56 -4.34
N GLY A 602 25.07 -13.20 -3.88
CA GLY A 602 26.00 -12.65 -2.90
C GLY A 602 26.64 -11.35 -3.37
N THR A 603 27.26 -11.37 -4.54
CA THR A 603 27.89 -10.15 -5.11
C THR A 603 26.87 -9.04 -5.38
N ARG A 604 25.63 -9.36 -5.79
CA ARG A 604 24.56 -8.36 -5.94
C ARG A 604 24.12 -7.78 -4.59
N SER A 605 23.98 -8.62 -3.57
CA SER A 605 23.56 -8.15 -2.23
C SER A 605 24.59 -7.20 -1.62
N LEU A 606 25.88 -7.49 -1.78
CA LEU A 606 26.98 -6.62 -1.34
C LEU A 606 27.04 -5.33 -2.15
N GLU A 607 26.78 -5.40 -3.46
CA GLU A 607 26.66 -4.21 -4.31
C GLU A 607 25.54 -3.27 -3.83
N PHE A 608 24.36 -3.81 -3.51
CA PHE A 608 23.26 -3.01 -3.01
C PHE A 608 23.53 -2.48 -1.61
N PHE A 609 24.18 -3.27 -0.76
CA PHE A 609 24.59 -2.82 0.57
C PHE A 609 25.59 -1.65 0.48
N PHE A 610 26.56 -1.75 -0.43
CA PHE A 610 27.49 -0.65 -0.72
C PHE A 610 26.73 0.62 -1.17
N ASN A 611 25.71 0.48 -2.02
CA ASN A 611 24.90 1.64 -2.45
C ASN A 611 24.11 2.27 -1.30
N VAL A 612 23.64 1.46 -0.33
CA VAL A 612 23.00 1.99 0.88
C VAL A 612 23.99 2.82 1.70
N LEU A 613 25.21 2.30 1.92
CA LEU A 613 26.25 3.04 2.64
C LEU A 613 26.63 4.34 1.92
N ASP A 614 26.71 4.32 0.59
CA ASP A 614 26.94 5.51 -0.24
C ASP A 614 25.81 6.54 -0.09
N SER A 615 24.55 6.09 -0.10
CA SER A 615 23.39 7.00 0.06
C SER A 615 23.23 7.60 1.46
N GLU A 616 23.76 6.94 2.48
CA GLU A 616 23.73 7.40 3.88
C GLU A 616 24.96 8.28 4.23
N GLY A 617 25.80 8.61 3.25
CA GLY A 617 26.97 9.49 3.43
C GLY A 617 28.20 8.83 4.06
N TRP A 618 28.20 7.50 4.26
CA TRP A 618 29.33 6.79 4.89
C TRP A 618 30.58 6.78 4.01
N LEU A 619 30.43 7.05 2.70
CA LEU A 619 31.49 6.97 1.70
C LEU A 619 31.82 8.34 1.07
N ASP A 620 31.32 9.45 1.63
CA ASP A 620 31.52 10.80 1.09
C ASP A 620 33.00 11.22 1.07
N LYS A 621 33.80 10.73 2.02
CA LYS A 621 35.24 11.01 2.15
C LYS A 621 36.14 10.03 1.36
N ARG A 622 35.60 9.31 0.38
CA ARG A 622 36.41 8.33 -0.38
C ARG A 622 37.47 9.02 -1.24
N PRO A 623 38.69 8.47 -1.36
CA PRO A 623 39.69 8.97 -2.30
C PRO A 623 39.18 8.94 -3.74
N TRP A 624 39.63 9.89 -4.58
CA TRP A 624 39.22 10.00 -5.99
C TRP A 624 39.46 8.72 -6.81
N TRP A 625 40.47 7.92 -6.42
CA TRP A 625 40.82 6.66 -7.07
C TRP A 625 39.97 5.48 -6.57
N PHE A 626 39.23 5.61 -5.47
CA PHE A 626 38.45 4.52 -4.88
C PHE A 626 37.13 4.33 -5.64
N GLY A 627 37.07 3.31 -6.50
CA GLY A 627 35.89 3.02 -7.32
C GLY A 627 35.77 1.57 -7.76
N SER A 628 34.65 1.25 -8.43
CA SER A 628 34.32 -0.12 -8.85
C SER A 628 35.32 -0.76 -9.83
N TRP A 629 36.17 0.05 -10.48
CA TRP A 629 37.25 -0.42 -11.35
C TRP A 629 38.32 -1.21 -10.59
N LEU A 630 38.50 -0.98 -9.27
CA LEU A 630 39.45 -1.72 -8.42
C LEU A 630 39.15 -3.22 -8.34
N LEU A 631 37.91 -3.64 -8.68
CA LEU A 631 37.58 -5.05 -8.82
C LEU A 631 38.37 -5.72 -9.94
N MET A 632 38.80 -4.97 -10.97
CA MET A 632 39.46 -5.52 -12.15
C MET A 632 40.87 -6.02 -11.86
N PRO A 633 41.78 -5.24 -11.22
CA PRO A 633 43.07 -5.75 -10.77
C PRO A 633 42.95 -7.04 -9.95
N ILE A 634 42.05 -7.07 -8.96
CA ILE A 634 41.86 -8.26 -8.10
C ILE A 634 41.36 -9.45 -8.92
N SER A 635 40.40 -9.22 -9.82
CA SER A 635 39.81 -10.27 -10.65
C SER A 635 40.83 -10.88 -11.61
N PHE A 636 41.59 -10.03 -12.30
CA PHE A 636 42.60 -10.46 -13.26
C PHE A 636 43.81 -11.08 -12.57
N ALA A 637 44.20 -10.61 -11.38
CA ALA A 637 45.23 -11.24 -10.58
C ALA A 637 44.90 -12.70 -10.28
N GLN A 638 43.68 -12.97 -9.82
CA GLN A 638 43.22 -14.33 -9.55
C GLN A 638 43.09 -15.16 -10.84
N LEU A 639 42.40 -14.63 -11.86
CA LEU A 639 42.12 -15.38 -13.09
C LEU A 639 43.39 -15.70 -13.89
N PHE A 640 44.34 -14.76 -13.96
CA PHE A 640 45.59 -14.96 -14.69
C PHE A 640 46.53 -15.91 -13.96
N HIS A 641 46.65 -15.79 -12.63
CA HIS A 641 47.41 -16.75 -11.83
C HIS A 641 46.80 -18.16 -11.91
N ALA A 642 45.47 -18.29 -11.78
CA ALA A 642 44.80 -19.57 -11.92
C ALA A 642 44.93 -20.12 -13.34
N PHE A 643 44.92 -19.29 -14.38
CA PHE A 643 45.12 -19.74 -15.76
C PHE A 643 46.49 -20.40 -15.98
N VAL A 644 47.54 -19.89 -15.33
CA VAL A 644 48.90 -20.43 -15.45
C VAL A 644 49.11 -21.68 -14.59
N PHE A 645 48.67 -21.68 -13.33
CA PHE A 645 48.98 -22.74 -12.37
C PHE A 645 47.86 -23.75 -12.10
N ASP A 646 46.60 -23.36 -12.29
CA ASP A 646 45.40 -24.13 -11.90
C ASP A 646 44.29 -23.98 -12.95
N ARG A 647 44.65 -24.22 -14.22
CA ARG A 647 43.83 -23.85 -15.38
C ARG A 647 42.41 -24.41 -15.35
N GLU A 648 42.22 -25.61 -14.81
CA GLU A 648 40.92 -26.25 -14.63
C GLU A 648 39.99 -25.52 -13.64
N THR A 649 40.54 -24.63 -12.80
CA THR A 649 39.77 -23.82 -11.87
C THR A 649 39.26 -22.52 -12.49
N THR A 650 39.71 -22.18 -13.71
CA THR A 650 39.23 -21.00 -14.43
C THR A 650 37.94 -21.28 -15.21
N PRO A 651 37.15 -20.24 -15.56
CA PRO A 651 36.00 -20.43 -16.44
C PRO A 651 36.41 -20.95 -17.81
N ASN A 652 35.67 -21.92 -18.37
CA ASN A 652 36.01 -22.59 -19.64
C ASN A 652 36.27 -21.65 -20.85
N TRP A 653 35.66 -20.46 -20.85
CA TRP A 653 35.83 -19.48 -21.91
C TRP A 653 37.15 -18.69 -21.77
N PHE A 654 37.67 -18.53 -20.55
CA PHE A 654 38.78 -17.63 -20.25
C PHE A 654 40.10 -18.10 -20.88
N PRO A 655 40.56 -19.36 -20.72
CA PRO A 655 41.75 -19.87 -21.40
C PRO A 655 41.67 -19.71 -22.92
N LYS A 656 40.53 -20.04 -23.52
CA LYS A 656 40.31 -19.96 -24.97
C LYS A 656 40.45 -18.53 -25.50
N VAL A 657 39.89 -17.57 -24.77
CA VAL A 657 39.96 -16.14 -25.15
C VAL A 657 41.38 -15.60 -24.99
N ILE A 658 42.04 -15.85 -23.85
CA ILE A 658 43.41 -15.39 -23.60
C ILE A 658 44.39 -15.97 -24.62
N LEU A 659 44.34 -17.28 -24.89
CA LEU A 659 45.21 -17.93 -25.87
C LEU A 659 44.97 -17.47 -27.32
N LYS A 660 43.72 -17.13 -27.66
CA LYS A 660 43.38 -16.59 -28.99
C LYS A 660 43.86 -15.15 -29.16
N LEU A 661 43.79 -14.35 -28.10
CA LEU A 661 44.14 -12.93 -28.11
C LEU A 661 45.61 -12.64 -27.78
N SER A 662 46.44 -13.67 -27.55
CA SER A 662 47.87 -13.53 -27.22
C SER A 662 48.82 -14.07 -28.31
N PRO A 663 48.62 -13.80 -29.61
CA PRO A 663 49.37 -14.45 -30.68
C PRO A 663 50.88 -14.16 -30.66
N SER A 664 51.27 -12.98 -30.16
CA SER A 664 52.67 -12.55 -30.09
C SER A 664 53.45 -13.17 -28.93
N TYR A 665 52.73 -13.57 -27.86
CA TYR A 665 53.33 -14.11 -26.63
C TYR A 665 53.23 -15.64 -26.56
N ILE A 666 52.09 -16.19 -27.01
CA ILE A 666 51.84 -17.63 -27.08
C ILE A 666 51.69 -18.00 -28.54
N GLN A 667 52.81 -18.39 -29.14
CA GLN A 667 52.94 -18.60 -30.57
C GLN A 667 52.21 -19.88 -31.00
N GLY A 668 51.52 -19.79 -32.14
CA GLY A 668 51.03 -20.97 -32.84
C GLY A 668 52.15 -21.62 -33.65
N ARG A 669 51.89 -22.83 -34.14
CA ARG A 669 52.76 -23.51 -35.11
C ARG A 669 52.91 -22.62 -36.36
N PRO A 670 54.13 -22.29 -36.81
CA PRO A 670 54.35 -21.57 -38.06
C PRO A 670 53.83 -22.37 -39.26
N GLU A 671 53.16 -21.71 -40.22
CA GLU A 671 52.65 -22.35 -41.44
C GLU A 671 53.77 -22.91 -42.33
N SER A 672 54.97 -22.38 -42.21
CA SER A 672 56.16 -22.82 -42.94
C SER A 672 56.85 -24.06 -42.35
N LEU A 673 56.36 -24.61 -41.23
CA LEU A 673 57.01 -25.72 -40.52
C LEU A 673 56.45 -27.09 -40.97
N PRO A 674 57.28 -27.99 -41.54
CA PRO A 674 56.84 -29.31 -42.01
C PRO A 674 56.17 -30.16 -40.92
N ASP A 675 55.07 -30.85 -41.24
CA ASP A 675 54.19 -31.57 -40.29
C ASP A 675 54.90 -32.60 -39.41
N ASN A 676 56.06 -33.11 -39.84
CA ASN A 676 56.88 -34.06 -39.09
C ASN A 676 57.65 -33.46 -37.90
N ILE A 677 57.76 -32.13 -37.81
CA ILE A 677 58.40 -31.45 -36.67
C ILE A 677 57.36 -31.19 -35.58
N ALA A 678 57.61 -31.68 -34.37
CA ALA A 678 56.75 -31.43 -33.22
C ALA A 678 56.83 -29.96 -32.80
N TRP A 679 55.67 -29.33 -32.60
CA TRP A 679 55.54 -27.97 -32.06
C TRP A 679 54.73 -28.04 -30.77
N PRO A 680 55.17 -27.42 -29.66
CA PRO A 680 54.46 -27.51 -28.39
C PRO A 680 53.07 -26.86 -28.52
N GLU A 681 52.07 -27.51 -27.93
CA GLU A 681 50.73 -26.93 -27.91
C GLU A 681 50.71 -25.64 -27.09
N LYS A 682 49.78 -24.73 -27.39
CA LYS A 682 49.65 -23.46 -26.66
C LYS A 682 49.49 -23.64 -25.14
N GLU A 683 48.88 -24.74 -24.73
CA GLU A 683 48.69 -25.08 -23.32
C GLU A 683 49.99 -25.56 -22.66
N GLU A 684 50.82 -26.28 -23.40
CA GLU A 684 52.13 -26.76 -22.97
C GLU A 684 53.12 -25.61 -22.81
N ILE A 685 53.05 -24.60 -23.68
CA ILE A 685 53.81 -23.35 -23.54
C ILE A 685 53.48 -22.67 -22.20
N VAL A 686 52.20 -22.59 -21.84
CA VAL A 686 51.76 -21.99 -20.56
C VAL A 686 52.18 -22.84 -19.35
N ASN A 687 52.08 -24.17 -19.44
CA ASN A 687 52.57 -25.07 -18.38
C ASN A 687 54.09 -24.95 -18.19
N SER A 688 54.84 -24.73 -19.28
CA SER A 688 56.28 -24.50 -19.22
C SER A 688 56.61 -23.17 -18.53
N LEU A 689 55.80 -22.13 -18.72
CA LEU A 689 55.94 -20.87 -17.96
C LEU A 689 55.70 -21.05 -16.45
N ALA A 690 54.73 -21.88 -16.07
CA ALA A 690 54.52 -22.24 -14.66
C ALA A 690 55.76 -22.98 -14.09
N SER A 691 56.30 -23.93 -14.85
CA SER A 691 57.50 -24.69 -14.48
C SER A 691 58.75 -23.79 -14.37
N ILE A 692 58.93 -22.83 -15.27
CA ILE A 692 60.00 -21.81 -15.21
C ILE A 692 59.91 -20.99 -13.91
N ALA A 693 58.69 -20.64 -13.49
CA ALA A 693 58.48 -19.92 -12.24
C ALA A 693 58.79 -20.79 -11.01
N ASP A 694 58.41 -22.06 -11.02
CA ASP A 694 58.74 -23.02 -9.93
C ASP A 694 60.25 -23.26 -9.83
N LEU A 695 60.97 -23.23 -10.97
CA LEU A 695 62.43 -23.26 -11.05
C LEU A 695 63.11 -21.93 -10.68
N ARG A 696 62.37 -20.95 -10.16
CA ARG A 696 62.87 -19.62 -9.75
C ARG A 696 63.54 -18.85 -10.89
N TRP A 697 62.93 -18.83 -12.06
CA TRP A 697 63.31 -17.96 -13.19
C TRP A 697 64.78 -18.12 -13.63
N PRO A 698 65.16 -19.30 -14.16
CA PRO A 698 66.52 -19.55 -14.65
C PRO A 698 66.94 -18.56 -15.76
N ALA A 699 68.26 -18.38 -15.88
CA ALA A 699 68.84 -17.63 -17.00
C ALA A 699 68.55 -18.33 -18.32
N PHE A 700 68.50 -17.58 -19.42
CA PHE A 700 68.53 -18.16 -20.76
C PHE A 700 69.98 -18.34 -21.20
N VAL A 701 70.33 -19.56 -21.62
CA VAL A 701 71.59 -19.84 -22.30
C VAL A 701 71.25 -20.04 -23.78
N SER A 702 71.70 -19.12 -24.63
CA SER A 702 71.38 -19.18 -26.07
C SER A 702 72.10 -20.35 -26.73
N PRO A 703 71.38 -21.30 -27.36
CA PRO A 703 72.01 -22.39 -28.11
C PRO A 703 72.83 -21.91 -29.32
N ILE A 704 72.55 -20.70 -29.83
CA ILE A 704 73.27 -20.07 -30.93
C ILE A 704 74.67 -19.61 -30.49
N LEU A 705 74.79 -19.04 -29.28
CA LEU A 705 76.08 -18.58 -28.74
C LEU A 705 76.87 -19.70 -28.05
N HIS A 706 76.19 -20.74 -27.57
CA HIS A 706 76.78 -21.88 -26.85
C HIS A 706 76.40 -23.23 -27.48
N PRO A 707 76.79 -23.50 -28.75
CA PRO A 707 76.36 -24.70 -29.48
C PRO A 707 76.91 -26.02 -28.91
N GLY A 708 77.93 -25.97 -28.05
CA GLY A 708 78.55 -27.15 -27.41
C GLY A 708 78.01 -27.49 -26.00
N ASP A 709 77.07 -26.72 -25.46
CA ASP A 709 76.47 -26.99 -24.14
C ASP A 709 75.24 -27.90 -24.27
N PRO A 710 75.28 -29.16 -23.77
CA PRO A 710 74.14 -30.07 -23.85
C PRO A 710 72.97 -29.69 -22.91
N ASN A 711 73.17 -28.76 -21.96
CA ASN A 711 72.20 -28.40 -20.91
C ASN A 711 71.65 -26.97 -21.06
N THR A 712 71.37 -26.53 -22.28
CA THR A 712 70.81 -25.18 -22.54
C THR A 712 69.41 -24.95 -21.95
N LEU A 713 68.65 -26.02 -21.68
CA LEU A 713 67.32 -25.96 -21.07
C LEU A 713 67.19 -26.95 -19.90
N PRO A 714 66.48 -26.60 -18.81
CA PRO A 714 66.11 -27.56 -17.78
C PRO A 714 65.24 -28.68 -18.36
N SER A 715 65.46 -29.92 -17.91
CA SER A 715 64.77 -31.12 -18.42
C SER A 715 63.24 -31.05 -18.30
N SER A 716 62.71 -30.37 -17.29
CA SER A 716 61.26 -30.18 -17.08
C SER A 716 60.58 -29.28 -18.12
N VAL A 717 61.34 -28.52 -18.91
CA VAL A 717 60.85 -27.63 -19.96
C VAL A 717 61.52 -27.91 -21.31
N ALA A 718 61.98 -29.14 -21.55
CA ALA A 718 62.64 -29.50 -22.82
C ALA A 718 61.71 -29.34 -24.05
N SER A 719 60.40 -29.45 -23.87
CA SER A 719 59.44 -29.39 -24.99
C SER A 719 59.29 -28.01 -25.64
N ILE A 720 59.78 -26.94 -24.99
CA ILE A 720 59.81 -25.58 -25.58
C ILE A 720 61.09 -25.29 -26.37
N SER A 721 61.97 -26.28 -26.57
CA SER A 721 63.18 -26.15 -27.38
C SER A 721 62.93 -25.61 -28.80
N PRO A 722 61.87 -26.03 -29.54
CA PRO A 722 61.59 -25.48 -30.87
C PRO A 722 61.33 -23.96 -30.90
N ILE A 723 60.90 -23.37 -29.76
CA ILE A 723 60.62 -21.94 -29.64
C ILE A 723 61.85 -21.18 -29.14
N THR A 724 62.53 -21.73 -28.13
CA THR A 724 63.64 -21.07 -27.45
C THR A 724 64.99 -21.26 -28.16
N GLY A 725 65.15 -22.33 -28.94
CA GLY A 725 66.33 -22.60 -29.75
C GLY A 725 66.70 -21.47 -30.73
N PRO A 726 65.75 -21.00 -31.57
CA PRO A 726 65.99 -19.88 -32.49
C PRO A 726 65.86 -18.49 -31.82
N ALA A 727 65.72 -18.41 -30.49
CA ALA A 727 65.51 -17.13 -29.81
C ALA A 727 66.72 -16.20 -29.94
N HIS A 728 66.45 -14.90 -30.03
CA HIS A 728 67.47 -13.88 -30.25
C HIS A 728 68.55 -13.91 -29.14
N PRO A 729 69.85 -13.97 -29.50
CA PRO A 729 70.94 -14.12 -28.53
C PRO A 729 71.03 -13.06 -27.43
N ALA A 730 70.52 -11.85 -27.68
CA ALA A 730 70.51 -10.74 -26.70
C ALA A 730 69.51 -10.92 -25.53
N ILE A 731 68.64 -11.94 -25.57
CA ILE A 731 67.70 -12.22 -24.49
C ILE A 731 68.45 -12.91 -23.34
N SER A 732 68.26 -12.45 -22.11
CA SER A 732 68.96 -12.99 -20.92
C SER A 732 68.12 -13.92 -20.04
N SER A 733 66.79 -13.90 -20.21
CA SER A 733 65.83 -14.67 -19.40
C SER A 733 65.11 -15.73 -20.22
N LEU A 734 64.98 -16.94 -19.64
CA LEU A 734 64.32 -18.07 -20.30
C LEU A 734 62.84 -17.78 -20.56
N SER A 735 62.17 -17.06 -19.66
CA SER A 735 60.77 -16.67 -19.87
C SER A 735 60.59 -15.68 -21.03
N CYS A 736 61.56 -14.79 -21.23
CA CYS A 736 61.56 -13.84 -22.36
C CYS A 736 61.85 -14.56 -23.68
N ALA A 737 62.77 -15.52 -23.67
CA ALA A 737 63.07 -16.35 -24.83
C ALA A 737 61.85 -17.19 -25.25
N LEU A 738 61.03 -17.63 -24.30
CA LEU A 738 59.78 -18.34 -24.58
C LEU A 738 58.65 -17.39 -25.06
N LEU A 739 58.49 -16.23 -24.43
CA LEU A 739 57.38 -15.32 -24.71
C LEU A 739 57.58 -14.47 -25.98
N HIS A 740 58.81 -14.07 -26.31
CA HIS A 740 59.08 -13.23 -27.47
C HIS A 740 60.44 -13.58 -28.13
N PRO A 741 60.64 -14.82 -28.59
CA PRO A 741 61.94 -15.31 -29.11
C PRO A 741 62.52 -14.43 -30.22
N ASN A 742 61.69 -13.87 -31.09
CA ASN A 742 62.13 -13.10 -32.26
C ASN A 742 62.39 -11.61 -31.96
N LEU A 743 62.10 -11.14 -30.74
CA LEU A 743 62.18 -9.72 -30.38
C LEU A 743 63.15 -9.53 -29.21
N PRO A 744 64.18 -8.66 -29.37
CA PRO A 744 65.26 -8.55 -28.39
C PRO A 744 64.87 -7.84 -27.09
N ASN A 745 63.77 -7.08 -27.09
CA ASN A 745 63.35 -6.31 -25.91
C ASN A 745 61.84 -6.43 -25.64
N CYS A 746 61.45 -6.31 -24.37
CA CYS A 746 60.07 -6.51 -23.94
C CYS A 746 59.12 -5.39 -24.39
N SER A 747 59.63 -4.16 -24.57
CA SER A 747 58.83 -3.02 -25.05
C SER A 747 58.37 -3.20 -26.49
N THR A 748 59.24 -3.69 -27.38
CA THR A 748 58.88 -3.97 -28.78
C THR A 748 57.94 -5.16 -28.85
N ALA A 749 58.12 -6.17 -28.00
CA ALA A 749 57.17 -7.28 -27.87
C ALA A 749 55.77 -6.80 -27.46
N PHE A 750 55.68 -5.85 -26.52
CA PHE A 750 54.42 -5.23 -26.13
C PHE A 750 53.78 -4.45 -27.28
N LEU A 751 54.52 -3.57 -27.97
CA LEU A 751 53.99 -2.81 -29.11
C LEU A 751 53.53 -3.73 -30.25
N HIS A 752 54.32 -4.75 -30.56
CA HIS A 752 53.99 -5.76 -31.56
C HIS A 752 52.70 -6.51 -31.21
N HIS A 753 52.50 -6.82 -29.92
CA HIS A 753 51.26 -7.41 -29.44
C HIS A 753 50.05 -6.49 -29.63
N ILE A 754 50.16 -5.20 -29.32
CA ILE A 754 49.06 -4.24 -29.51
C ILE A 754 48.67 -4.18 -30.99
N LEU A 755 49.65 -4.08 -31.90
CA LEU A 755 49.41 -4.02 -33.34
C LEU A 755 48.68 -5.26 -33.89
N LEU A 756 49.04 -6.46 -33.41
CA LEU A 756 48.42 -7.72 -33.87
C LEU A 756 47.07 -8.02 -33.20
N SER A 757 46.89 -7.65 -31.94
CA SER A 757 45.68 -7.97 -31.18
C SER A 757 44.50 -7.04 -31.48
N VAL A 758 44.75 -5.76 -31.80
CA VAL A 758 43.69 -4.76 -32.05
C VAL A 758 42.75 -5.15 -33.20
N PRO A 759 43.20 -5.54 -34.41
CA PRO A 759 42.30 -5.88 -35.51
C PRO A 759 41.43 -7.12 -35.22
N LEU A 760 42.03 -8.16 -34.64
CA LEU A 760 41.33 -9.39 -34.28
C LEU A 760 40.22 -9.12 -33.25
N LEU A 761 40.55 -8.32 -32.25
CA LEU A 761 39.66 -7.97 -31.16
C LEU A 761 38.55 -7.01 -31.61
N ALA A 762 38.85 -6.03 -32.46
CA ALA A 762 37.86 -5.13 -33.06
C ALA A 762 36.82 -5.91 -33.88
N ARG A 763 37.25 -6.87 -34.72
CA ARG A 763 36.35 -7.74 -35.48
C ARG A 763 35.45 -8.56 -34.56
N PHE A 764 36.03 -9.18 -33.53
CA PHE A 764 35.28 -9.98 -32.56
C PHE A 764 34.27 -9.16 -31.76
N LEU A 765 34.66 -8.00 -31.24
CA LEU A 765 33.76 -7.13 -30.48
C LEU A 765 32.66 -6.52 -31.36
N THR A 766 32.96 -6.24 -32.63
CA THR A 766 31.96 -5.76 -33.59
C THR A 766 30.86 -6.79 -33.82
N THR A 767 31.21 -8.06 -34.08
CA THR A 767 30.22 -9.12 -34.31
C THR A 767 29.35 -9.37 -33.08
N VAL A 768 29.96 -9.45 -31.89
CA VAL A 768 29.23 -9.65 -30.63
C VAL A 768 28.33 -8.45 -30.30
N THR A 769 28.83 -7.23 -30.43
CA THR A 769 28.06 -6.02 -30.09
C THR A 769 26.91 -5.81 -31.07
N LEU A 770 27.10 -6.11 -32.36
CA LEU A 770 26.06 -6.04 -33.37
C LEU A 770 24.96 -7.08 -33.11
N ALA A 771 25.34 -8.32 -32.80
CA ALA A 771 24.39 -9.38 -32.44
C ALA A 771 23.55 -9.02 -31.19
N LEU A 772 24.19 -8.44 -30.16
CA LEU A 772 23.49 -7.99 -28.94
C LEU A 772 22.62 -6.75 -29.15
N SER A 773 22.79 -6.04 -30.27
CA SER A 773 22.02 -4.85 -30.62
C SER A 773 20.73 -5.16 -31.37
N ILE A 774 20.55 -6.39 -31.86
CA ILE A 774 19.34 -6.86 -32.57
C ILE A 774 18.03 -6.57 -31.80
N PRO A 775 17.90 -6.80 -30.48
CA PRO A 775 16.66 -6.51 -29.76
C PRO A 775 16.34 -5.01 -29.69
N LYS A 776 17.35 -4.15 -29.89
CA LYS A 776 17.24 -2.69 -29.85
C LYS A 776 17.12 -2.07 -31.24
N PHE A 777 16.89 -2.88 -32.28
CA PHE A 777 16.84 -2.43 -33.67
C PHE A 777 15.89 -1.25 -33.89
N LYS A 778 14.71 -1.25 -33.24
CA LYS A 778 13.77 -0.12 -33.27
C LYS A 778 14.37 1.20 -32.75
N SER A 779 15.16 1.14 -31.67
CA SER A 779 15.84 2.33 -31.12
C SER A 779 16.95 2.83 -32.05
N ILE A 780 17.60 1.92 -32.77
CA ILE A 780 18.67 2.25 -33.71
C ILE A 780 18.08 2.95 -34.94
N LEU A 781 16.91 2.52 -35.43
CA LEU A 781 16.21 3.18 -36.54
C LEU A 781 15.75 4.60 -36.20
N LEU A 782 15.32 4.85 -34.96
CA LEU A 782 14.85 6.17 -34.53
C LEU A 782 15.99 7.19 -34.39
N GLN A 783 17.19 6.73 -34.03
CA GLN A 783 18.37 7.59 -33.86
C GLN A 783 19.64 6.89 -34.37
N PRO A 784 19.84 6.83 -35.70
CA PRO A 784 20.90 6.01 -36.30
C PRO A 784 22.30 6.53 -35.98
N ILE A 785 22.52 7.85 -36.10
CA ILE A 785 23.85 8.46 -35.92
C ILE A 785 24.34 8.33 -34.47
N SER A 786 23.48 8.65 -33.48
CA SER A 786 23.85 8.55 -32.07
C SER A 786 24.07 7.10 -31.63
N SER A 787 23.27 6.17 -32.14
CA SER A 787 23.40 4.73 -31.86
C SER A 787 24.69 4.17 -32.44
N VAL A 788 25.00 4.49 -33.70
CA VAL A 788 26.26 4.08 -34.35
C VAL A 788 27.45 4.68 -33.62
N ASN A 789 27.45 5.97 -33.30
CA ASN A 789 28.54 6.60 -32.55
C ASN A 789 28.75 5.95 -31.17
N THR A 790 27.67 5.60 -30.48
CA THR A 790 27.73 4.92 -29.17
C THR A 790 28.32 3.51 -29.30
N ILE A 791 27.88 2.75 -30.30
CA ILE A 791 28.38 1.40 -30.58
C ILE A 791 29.86 1.45 -30.97
N SER A 792 30.23 2.32 -31.91
CA SER A 792 31.61 2.51 -32.36
C SER A 792 32.53 2.94 -31.23
N LYS A 793 32.13 3.93 -30.43
CA LYS A 793 32.87 4.36 -29.24
C LYS A 793 33.09 3.20 -28.27
N ARG A 794 32.05 2.39 -28.01
CA ARG A 794 32.15 1.23 -27.13
C ARG A 794 33.08 0.16 -27.68
N ILE A 795 33.02 -0.15 -28.97
CA ILE A 795 33.90 -1.12 -29.63
C ILE A 795 35.35 -0.65 -29.53
N ILE A 796 35.66 0.58 -29.94
CA ILE A 796 37.02 1.12 -29.93
C ILE A 796 37.58 1.14 -28.49
N THR A 797 36.81 1.63 -27.53
CA THR A 797 37.25 1.70 -26.13
C THR A 797 37.50 0.31 -25.54
N MET A 798 36.59 -0.65 -25.76
CA MET A 798 36.76 -2.02 -25.27
C MET A 798 37.93 -2.73 -25.97
N THR A 799 38.14 -2.49 -27.27
CA THR A 799 39.29 -3.03 -28.02
C THR A 799 40.60 -2.53 -27.43
N ALA A 800 40.74 -1.21 -27.24
CA ALA A 800 41.94 -0.61 -26.67
C ALA A 800 42.23 -1.15 -25.27
N VAL A 801 41.20 -1.22 -24.41
CA VAL A 801 41.35 -1.65 -23.02
C VAL A 801 41.69 -3.13 -22.90
N LEU A 802 41.02 -4.01 -23.64
CA LEU A 802 41.28 -5.45 -23.57
C LEU A 802 42.63 -5.82 -24.21
N SER A 803 43.01 -5.17 -25.32
CA SER A 803 44.34 -5.34 -25.93
C SER A 803 45.44 -4.88 -24.97
N ALA A 804 45.29 -3.70 -24.37
CA ALA A 804 46.22 -3.21 -23.35
C ALA A 804 46.26 -4.10 -22.10
N ALA A 805 45.12 -4.63 -21.65
CA ALA A 805 45.04 -5.51 -20.49
C ALA A 805 45.82 -6.82 -20.69
N ILE A 806 45.61 -7.50 -21.82
CA ILE A 806 46.31 -8.76 -22.14
C ILE A 806 47.79 -8.50 -22.38
N GLY A 807 48.11 -7.45 -23.14
CA GLY A 807 49.50 -7.04 -23.37
C GLY A 807 50.23 -6.71 -22.08
N THR A 808 49.58 -6.01 -21.15
CA THR A 808 50.15 -5.63 -19.85
C THR A 808 50.29 -6.86 -18.95
N ALA A 809 49.33 -7.78 -18.98
CA ALA A 809 49.41 -9.03 -18.22
C ALA A 809 50.64 -9.86 -18.62
N TRP A 810 50.90 -10.05 -19.92
CA TRP A 810 52.08 -10.78 -20.38
C TRP A 810 53.38 -9.97 -20.27
N GLY A 811 53.39 -8.72 -20.74
CA GLY A 811 54.58 -7.88 -20.73
C GLY A 811 55.10 -7.56 -19.33
N SER A 812 54.20 -7.43 -18.35
CA SER A 812 54.60 -7.23 -16.97
C SER A 812 55.27 -8.46 -16.34
N VAL A 813 55.04 -9.68 -16.84
CA VAL A 813 55.77 -10.87 -16.37
C VAL A 813 57.26 -10.71 -16.70
N CYS A 814 57.58 -10.30 -17.92
CA CYS A 814 58.95 -10.01 -18.34
C CYS A 814 59.55 -8.85 -17.54
N LEU A 815 58.79 -7.77 -17.34
CA LEU A 815 59.22 -6.61 -16.55
C LEU A 815 59.53 -6.99 -15.10
N LEU A 816 58.63 -7.70 -14.42
CA LEU A 816 58.85 -8.18 -13.06
C LEU A 816 60.03 -9.15 -12.99
N ASN A 817 60.24 -9.96 -14.02
CA ASN A 817 61.37 -10.86 -14.07
C ASN A 817 62.72 -10.15 -14.21
N ASN A 818 62.76 -9.04 -14.95
CA ASN A 818 63.97 -8.24 -15.08
C ASN A 818 64.27 -7.41 -13.82
N ASN A 819 63.24 -6.95 -13.10
CA ASN A 819 63.39 -6.01 -11.98
C ASN A 819 63.44 -6.68 -10.60
N LEU A 820 62.90 -7.90 -10.44
CA LEU A 820 62.88 -8.60 -9.16
C LEU A 820 63.95 -9.70 -9.08
N PRO A 821 64.63 -9.87 -7.92
CA PRO A 821 65.51 -11.01 -7.69
C PRO A 821 64.79 -12.34 -7.93
N ARG A 822 65.49 -13.32 -8.49
CA ARG A 822 64.95 -14.65 -8.90
C ARG A 822 64.17 -15.38 -7.80
N THR A 823 64.55 -15.20 -6.55
CA THR A 823 63.93 -15.81 -5.37
C THR A 823 62.67 -15.08 -4.87
N THR A 824 62.47 -13.83 -5.27
CA THR A 824 61.36 -13.00 -4.81
C THR A 824 60.09 -13.29 -5.61
N LEU A 825 59.05 -13.75 -4.91
CA LEU A 825 57.71 -13.99 -5.44
C LEU A 825 57.68 -14.88 -6.71
N PRO A 826 58.37 -16.04 -6.76
CA PRO A 826 58.59 -16.80 -7.98
C PRO A 826 57.29 -17.10 -8.73
N THR A 827 56.28 -17.65 -8.06
CA THR A 827 54.95 -17.92 -8.64
C THR A 827 54.00 -16.73 -8.58
N LYS A 828 54.19 -15.83 -7.60
CA LYS A 828 53.31 -14.68 -7.36
C LYS A 828 53.52 -13.52 -8.34
N ARG A 829 54.58 -13.52 -9.15
CA ARG A 829 54.76 -12.58 -10.27
C ARG A 829 53.58 -12.62 -11.24
N PHE A 830 53.04 -13.81 -11.57
CA PHE A 830 51.84 -13.91 -12.41
C PHE A 830 50.59 -13.31 -11.75
N PHE A 831 50.47 -13.35 -10.42
CA PHE A 831 49.38 -12.68 -9.72
C PHE A 831 49.50 -11.16 -9.83
N LEU A 832 50.70 -10.60 -9.62
CA LEU A 832 50.97 -9.17 -9.78
C LEU A 832 50.80 -8.72 -11.24
N SER A 833 51.26 -9.52 -12.19
CA SER A 833 51.07 -9.28 -13.62
C SER A 833 49.60 -9.25 -14.02
N GLY A 834 48.79 -10.17 -13.49
CA GLY A 834 47.34 -10.13 -13.65
C GLY A 834 46.74 -8.85 -13.04
N ALA A 835 47.19 -8.43 -11.86
CA ALA A 835 46.74 -7.18 -11.23
C ALA A 835 47.03 -5.95 -12.10
N LEU A 836 48.25 -5.87 -12.66
CA LEU A 836 48.66 -4.82 -13.60
C LEU A 836 47.84 -4.88 -14.89
N GLY A 837 47.55 -6.08 -15.41
CA GLY A 837 46.65 -6.30 -16.54
C GLY A 837 45.20 -5.84 -16.30
N GLY A 838 44.78 -5.70 -15.03
CA GLY A 838 43.49 -5.13 -14.68
C GLY A 838 43.45 -3.59 -14.69
N LEU A 839 44.59 -2.91 -14.66
CA LEU A 839 44.66 -1.43 -14.59
C LEU A 839 44.08 -0.71 -15.82
N PRO A 840 44.26 -1.18 -17.07
CA PRO A 840 43.66 -0.54 -18.24
C PRO A 840 42.13 -0.39 -18.17
N PHE A 841 41.44 -1.18 -17.34
CA PHE A 841 40.00 -1.03 -17.13
C PHE A 841 39.59 0.24 -16.38
N LEU A 842 40.54 0.98 -15.78
CA LEU A 842 40.31 2.33 -15.25
C LEU A 842 39.73 3.27 -16.32
N PHE A 843 40.12 3.10 -17.58
CA PHE A 843 39.66 3.93 -18.70
C PHE A 843 38.23 3.60 -19.17
N LEU A 844 37.62 2.49 -18.72
CA LEU A 844 36.24 2.11 -19.05
C LEU A 844 35.19 2.80 -18.18
N GLY A 845 35.43 4.05 -17.75
CA GLY A 845 34.62 4.83 -16.81
C GLY A 845 33.15 4.41 -16.70
N ASN A 846 32.70 4.14 -15.46
CA ASN A 846 31.34 3.73 -15.10
C ASN A 846 30.80 2.42 -15.77
N SER A 847 31.67 1.42 -15.99
CA SER A 847 31.29 0.08 -16.50
C SER A 847 31.12 -0.99 -15.41
N ARG A 848 30.44 -0.66 -14.31
CA ARG A 848 30.29 -1.51 -13.10
C ARG A 848 29.81 -2.94 -13.38
N SER A 849 28.89 -3.11 -14.34
CA SER A 849 28.33 -4.43 -14.70
C SER A 849 29.37 -5.37 -15.29
N THR A 850 30.27 -4.86 -16.13
CA THR A 850 31.41 -5.58 -16.68
C THR A 850 32.36 -6.00 -15.56
N PHE A 851 32.69 -5.08 -14.66
CA PHE A 851 33.62 -5.35 -13.55
C PHE A 851 33.11 -6.44 -12.62
N LEU A 852 31.83 -6.38 -12.25
CA LEU A 852 31.19 -7.40 -11.43
C LEU A 852 31.07 -8.76 -12.15
N TRP A 853 31.03 -8.81 -13.47
CA TRP A 853 31.02 -10.07 -14.21
C TRP A 853 32.37 -10.78 -14.10
N PHE A 854 33.48 -10.07 -14.32
CA PHE A 854 34.83 -10.61 -14.12
C PHE A 854 35.09 -10.96 -12.65
N PHE A 855 34.62 -10.14 -11.72
CA PHE A 855 34.75 -10.42 -10.29
C PHE A 855 34.05 -11.71 -9.86
N ARG A 856 32.84 -11.99 -10.36
CA ARG A 856 32.14 -13.26 -10.09
C ARG A 856 32.92 -14.47 -10.62
N ALA A 857 33.48 -14.35 -11.83
CA ALA A 857 34.32 -15.39 -12.41
C ALA A 857 35.59 -15.62 -11.58
N ALA A 858 36.22 -14.55 -11.08
CA ALA A 858 37.36 -14.63 -10.19
C ALA A 858 37.02 -15.26 -8.84
N VAL A 859 35.85 -14.96 -8.25
CA VAL A 859 35.37 -15.59 -7.01
C VAL A 859 35.13 -17.09 -7.19
N ASP A 860 34.49 -17.51 -8.28
CA ASP A 860 34.31 -18.94 -8.62
C ASP A 860 35.66 -19.64 -8.77
N SER A 861 36.60 -19.00 -9.48
CA SER A 861 37.97 -19.53 -9.63
C SER A 861 38.70 -19.61 -8.31
N ALA A 862 38.72 -18.54 -7.50
CA ALA A 862 39.36 -18.52 -6.19
C ALA A 862 38.84 -19.63 -5.30
N TYR A 863 37.51 -19.82 -5.23
CA TYR A 863 36.89 -20.88 -4.45
C TYR A 863 37.40 -22.27 -4.88
N LYS A 864 37.36 -22.56 -6.20
CA LYS A 864 37.85 -23.83 -6.76
C LYS A 864 39.35 -24.04 -6.52
N THR A 865 40.17 -23.01 -6.74
CA THR A 865 41.61 -23.07 -6.48
C THR A 865 41.90 -23.36 -5.00
N GLY A 866 41.20 -22.70 -4.08
CA GLY A 866 41.41 -22.94 -2.65
C GLY A 866 40.93 -24.33 -2.20
N VAL A 867 39.88 -24.89 -2.81
CA VAL A 867 39.48 -26.29 -2.56
C VAL A 867 40.53 -27.25 -3.09
N LYS A 868 41.03 -27.03 -4.32
CA LYS A 868 42.09 -27.86 -4.94
C LYS A 868 43.38 -27.85 -4.11
N ARG A 869 43.80 -26.67 -3.64
CA ARG A 869 45.02 -26.48 -2.84
C ARG A 869 44.83 -26.79 -1.34
N GLY A 870 43.64 -27.24 -0.91
CA GLY A 870 43.36 -27.58 0.48
C GLY A 870 43.30 -26.38 1.45
N LEU A 871 43.24 -25.15 0.94
CA LEU A 871 43.16 -23.92 1.75
C LEU A 871 41.84 -23.83 2.54
N TRP A 872 40.77 -24.39 1.99
CA TRP A 872 39.47 -24.48 2.68
C TRP A 872 38.73 -25.78 2.35
N LYS A 873 38.03 -26.32 3.34
CA LYS A 873 37.13 -27.46 3.18
C LYS A 873 35.73 -26.96 2.79
N GLY A 874 35.25 -27.36 1.61
CA GLY A 874 33.89 -27.05 1.18
C GLY A 874 32.87 -27.67 2.14
N ARG A 875 32.01 -26.85 2.77
CA ARG A 875 30.89 -27.35 3.58
C ARG A 875 29.76 -27.79 2.64
N LYS A 876 29.23 -29.00 2.85
CA LYS A 876 28.06 -29.49 2.11
C LYS A 876 26.89 -28.53 2.32
N GLY A 877 26.40 -27.92 1.23
CA GLY A 877 25.28 -26.97 1.26
C GLY A 877 25.65 -25.56 1.77
N GLY A 878 26.93 -25.21 1.92
CA GLY A 878 27.34 -23.86 2.33
C GLY A 878 26.87 -22.76 1.37
N GLU A 879 26.79 -23.09 0.08
CA GLU A 879 26.26 -22.21 -0.98
C GLU A 879 24.77 -21.91 -0.81
N LEU A 880 23.98 -22.80 -0.19
CA LEU A 880 22.58 -22.53 0.15
C LEU A 880 22.47 -21.49 1.24
N LEU A 881 23.31 -21.61 2.27
CA LEU A 881 23.35 -20.64 3.37
C LEU A 881 23.79 -19.26 2.85
N LEU A 882 24.81 -19.21 1.99
CA LEU A 882 25.23 -17.97 1.34
C LEU A 882 24.09 -17.35 0.52
N PHE A 883 23.39 -18.16 -0.27
CA PHE A 883 22.23 -17.71 -1.06
C PHE A 883 21.11 -17.15 -0.16
N VAL A 884 20.73 -17.87 0.91
CA VAL A 884 19.69 -17.43 1.87
C VAL A 884 20.07 -16.12 2.53
N LEU A 885 21.30 -15.99 3.05
CA LEU A 885 21.77 -14.75 3.70
C LEU A 885 21.80 -13.57 2.72
N SER A 886 22.26 -13.82 1.50
CA SER A 886 22.35 -12.79 0.46
C SER A 886 20.97 -12.34 -0.01
N TRP A 887 20.01 -13.28 -0.07
CA TRP A 887 18.63 -12.98 -0.37
C TRP A 887 17.94 -12.24 0.77
N ALA A 888 18.20 -12.60 2.03
CA ALA A 888 17.73 -11.86 3.21
C ALA A 888 18.20 -10.41 3.20
N LEU A 889 19.49 -10.19 2.90
CA LEU A 889 20.09 -8.86 2.80
C LEU A 889 19.44 -8.04 1.68
N MET A 890 19.34 -8.60 0.47
CA MET A 890 18.71 -7.93 -0.68
C MET A 890 17.23 -7.62 -0.42
N GLY A 891 16.50 -8.55 0.20
CA GLY A 891 15.11 -8.35 0.60
C GLY A 891 14.95 -7.25 1.65
N SER A 892 15.88 -7.16 2.61
CA SER A 892 15.89 -6.13 3.64
C SER A 892 16.24 -4.75 3.07
N ILE A 893 17.19 -4.68 2.14
CA ILE A 893 17.53 -3.44 1.43
C ILE A 893 16.33 -2.96 0.62
N LEU A 894 15.63 -3.85 -0.08
CA LEU A 894 14.44 -3.48 -0.84
C LEU A 894 13.29 -2.98 0.05
N GLU A 895 13.18 -3.42 1.32
CA GLU A 895 12.24 -2.84 2.31
C GLU A 895 12.70 -1.48 2.87
N GLY A 896 14.00 -1.31 3.08
CA GLY A 896 14.58 -0.12 3.72
C GLY A 896 14.81 1.04 2.77
N ASN A 897 15.52 0.79 1.67
CA ASN A 897 15.90 1.77 0.66
C ASN A 897 15.79 1.13 -0.76
N PRO A 898 14.59 1.16 -1.37
CA PRO A 898 14.36 0.57 -2.69
C PRO A 898 15.22 1.17 -3.81
N GLU A 899 15.67 2.42 -3.68
CA GLU A 899 16.49 3.10 -4.70
C GLU A 899 17.91 2.54 -4.77
N ALA A 900 18.45 2.04 -3.64
CA ALA A 900 19.75 1.38 -3.59
C ALA A 900 19.82 0.08 -4.42
N VAL A 901 18.66 -0.56 -4.67
CA VAL A 901 18.55 -1.72 -5.56
C VAL A 901 18.55 -1.25 -7.02
N GLN A 902 19.70 -1.35 -7.67
CA GLN A 902 19.87 -0.88 -9.05
C GLN A 902 19.21 -1.83 -10.07
N GLY A 903 18.44 -1.23 -10.99
CA GLY A 903 17.78 -1.91 -12.10
C GLY A 903 16.28 -2.15 -11.87
N GLY A 904 15.43 -1.38 -12.55
CA GLY A 904 13.96 -1.49 -12.40
C GLY A 904 13.39 -2.86 -12.74
N GLY A 905 14.02 -3.62 -13.65
CA GLY A 905 13.65 -5.00 -13.92
C GLY A 905 13.89 -5.94 -12.74
N LEU A 906 14.99 -5.75 -12.00
CA LEU A 906 15.29 -6.54 -10.81
C LEU A 906 14.36 -6.16 -9.65
N ARG A 907 14.07 -4.88 -9.45
CA ARG A 907 13.09 -4.42 -8.45
C ARG A 907 11.70 -4.99 -8.73
N LYS A 908 11.25 -4.98 -9.98
CA LYS A 908 9.99 -5.62 -10.43
C LYS A 908 10.00 -7.13 -10.16
N ALA A 909 11.11 -7.81 -10.44
CA ALA A 909 11.24 -9.24 -10.18
C ALA A 909 11.15 -9.56 -8.68
N LEU A 910 11.86 -8.81 -7.83
CA LEU A 910 11.82 -9.00 -6.37
C LEU A 910 10.44 -8.67 -5.77
N ALA A 911 9.78 -7.61 -6.24
CA ALA A 911 8.40 -7.29 -5.86
C ALA A 911 7.42 -8.39 -6.30
N TRP A 912 7.59 -8.92 -7.51
CA TRP A 912 6.79 -10.05 -7.99
C TRP A 912 7.02 -11.32 -7.18
N LEU A 913 8.26 -11.61 -6.74
CA LEU A 913 8.56 -12.75 -5.88
C LEU A 913 7.85 -12.64 -4.52
N ARG A 914 7.68 -11.44 -3.97
CA ARG A 914 6.91 -11.18 -2.72
C ARG A 914 5.41 -11.38 -2.88
N GLY A 915 4.88 -11.16 -4.08
CA GLY A 915 3.44 -11.20 -4.36
C GLY A 915 2.80 -9.83 -4.58
N ASP A 916 3.60 -8.76 -4.62
CA ASP A 916 3.13 -7.36 -4.78
C ASP A 916 2.81 -7.00 -6.25
N GLY A 917 2.96 -7.96 -7.17
CA GLY A 917 2.79 -7.77 -8.61
C GLY A 917 4.09 -7.38 -9.33
N PHE A 918 4.03 -7.27 -10.66
CA PHE A 918 5.20 -6.93 -11.49
C PHE A 918 5.29 -5.41 -11.69
N ALA A 919 5.53 -4.68 -10.60
CA ALA A 919 5.65 -3.23 -10.60
C ALA A 919 6.90 -2.78 -9.84
N ASP A 920 7.50 -1.66 -10.26
CA ASP A 920 8.69 -1.12 -9.60
C ASP A 920 8.26 -0.30 -8.38
N PRO A 921 8.67 -0.66 -7.15
CA PRO A 921 8.32 0.09 -5.95
C PRO A 921 8.72 1.58 -6.02
N VAL A 922 9.85 1.89 -6.67
CA VAL A 922 10.35 3.27 -6.83
C VAL A 922 9.46 4.05 -7.79
N ASP A 923 9.05 3.44 -8.91
CA ASP A 923 8.16 4.10 -9.87
C ASP A 923 6.77 4.34 -9.28
N ILE A 924 6.28 3.41 -8.44
CA ILE A 924 5.01 3.57 -7.72
C ILE A 924 5.11 4.77 -6.77
N ALA A 925 6.20 4.86 -5.99
CA ALA A 925 6.43 5.98 -5.07
C ALA A 925 6.54 7.32 -5.83
N LYS A 926 7.31 7.37 -6.92
CA LYS A 926 7.46 8.57 -7.77
C LYS A 926 6.17 8.97 -8.47
N ARG A 927 5.35 8.02 -8.92
CA ARG A 927 4.02 8.30 -9.50
C ARG A 927 3.06 8.84 -8.46
N LYS A 928 3.17 8.39 -7.21
CA LYS A 928 2.38 8.90 -6.09
C LYS A 928 2.79 10.36 -5.79
N LEU A 929 4.09 10.62 -5.65
CA LEU A 929 4.64 11.96 -5.47
C LEU A 929 4.31 12.91 -6.65
N ARG A 930 4.39 12.45 -7.90
CA ARG A 930 4.00 13.24 -9.08
C ARG A 930 2.50 13.52 -9.18
N ARG A 931 1.67 12.66 -8.60
CA ARG A 931 0.22 12.91 -8.50
C ARG A 931 -0.07 13.92 -7.40
N GLU A 932 0.69 13.86 -6.31
CA GLU A 932 0.65 14.85 -5.22
C GLU A 932 1.18 16.22 -5.70
N SER A 933 2.20 16.27 -6.56
CA SER A 933 2.79 17.51 -7.10
C SER A 933 2.08 18.08 -8.35
N LYS A 934 1.06 17.40 -8.88
CA LYS A 934 0.25 17.88 -10.03
C LYS A 934 -1.11 18.43 -9.63
N LYS A 935 -1.37 18.60 -8.33
CA LYS A 935 -2.43 19.51 -7.88
C LYS A 935 -1.97 20.93 -8.24
N PRO A 936 -2.80 21.76 -8.90
CA PRO A 936 -2.37 23.06 -9.39
C PRO A 936 -2.01 23.99 -8.22
N GLU A 937 -0.80 24.56 -8.31
CA GLU A 937 -0.33 25.68 -7.49
C GLU A 937 -1.15 26.93 -7.86
N GLY A 938 -1.83 27.52 -6.89
CA GLY A 938 -2.41 28.85 -7.02
C GLY A 938 -1.30 29.89 -6.90
N ASN A 939 -1.06 30.58 -8.01
CA ASN A 939 -0.16 31.71 -8.27
C ASN A 939 0.41 32.47 -7.06
N GLU A 940 1.73 32.37 -6.91
CA GLU A 940 2.56 33.46 -6.41
C GLU A 940 2.40 34.68 -7.34
N VAL A 941 1.97 35.81 -6.79
CA VAL A 941 2.23 37.13 -7.39
C VAL A 941 3.27 37.81 -6.51
N THR A 942 4.46 37.94 -7.08
CA THR A 942 5.56 38.77 -6.60
C THR A 942 5.17 40.25 -6.58
N SER A 943 5.37 40.94 -5.46
CA SER A 943 5.79 42.35 -5.44
C SER A 943 6.36 42.74 -4.07
N GLN A 944 7.69 42.90 -4.07
CA GLN A 944 8.59 43.53 -3.08
C GLN A 944 8.84 42.84 -1.74
#